data_AF-E9RZ90-F1
#
_entry.id   AF-E9RZ90-F1
#
_cell.length_a   1.000
_cell.length_b   1.000
_cell.length_c   1.000
_cell.angle_alpha   90.00
_cell.angle_beta   90.00
_cell.angle_gamma   90.00
#
_symmetry.space_group_name_H-M   'P 1'
#
loop_
_entity.id
_entity.type
_entity.pdbx_description
1 polymer ?
#
loop_
_entity_poly.entity_id
_entity_poly.type
_entity_poly.pdbx_seq_one_letter_code
_entity_poly.pdbx_strand_id
1 'polypeptide(L)'
;MKKAKENGAVAKGQEVPKKEAQSNEKPAAEPVPDEKPSPNSSSQEENKGEEEDKGEHTQDQDKIDDTKAVSLETYVDKVLVPKYGKCTAGTYESKYVKKDSEKTIVQPERLEKQKGVLASKLKDFDGDGEKELLVLMLKTGEEDKAKKDEKHNHVYLQMYEKKEKSIKLAAEYLALRNVMGNAETERQGIFLKESGGKIYICGSTANQYSLTARSHEYGMFAVDYDGTFREYASTKGLLTGEDHEKEITDISAKLEKIGLNATAKRMRGYSELWFEFDESGVEILAELTTTEQNGTEELSEFYETYDSSVLKPVQRKVTLKFDKKEIEAAAKRTEERLKKEQKKDEAYQKILDEYQEALLMGASEVQKDPEGYPNINPLLVFLTETDKGKTEIIYTMYDIDESGEKELLIGSRSNGGDERVVGVYCFDGVDAKNMFEDQTLAERSLLQIYENGTMYIYGSGGASYGNASFYRMDGEHTVIQTEQYTFDMEGHPEQPYYNDKEALSKEAFQKKLDSMGKTVSGLKWKTLSERITGEADLEVAKKAEEAKKKEEAKKKEEAKKAEEKKAQEEKAKKDEAAKKKAEEAKKKEAETENAGQSQEGIKTPENPIQQEEEQTPVYSDSEIQKKLEEYYAKGTEDAKGEEMTVLEQESTKSEYLVKVTTKVPGNETAEQVLYEVTVNKITGETVQKRVLTDGKTVTFLLWEN
;
A
#
# COMPACT_ATOMS: atom_id res chain seq x y z
N MET A 1 -8.91 -6.46 -51.97
CA MET A 1 -9.01 -6.14 -53.42
C MET A 1 -7.62 -6.17 -54.06
N LYS A 2 -7.51 -6.23 -55.40
CA LYS A 2 -6.25 -6.42 -56.15
C LYS A 2 -5.46 -5.13 -56.41
N LYS A 3 -4.13 -5.17 -56.20
CA LYS A 3 -3.02 -4.92 -57.17
C LYS A 3 -1.69 -5.03 -56.39
N ALA A 4 -0.70 -5.90 -56.72
CA ALA A 4 0.07 -6.07 -57.97
C ALA A 4 0.91 -4.81 -58.31
N LYS A 5 2.17 -4.83 -58.78
CA LYS A 5 3.15 -5.84 -59.26
C LYS A 5 4.51 -5.06 -59.44
N GLU A 6 5.75 -5.58 -59.48
CA GLU A 6 6.39 -6.91 -59.33
C GLU A 6 7.94 -6.75 -59.26
N ASN A 7 8.68 -7.88 -59.22
CA ASN A 7 10.13 -8.07 -59.52
C ASN A 7 11.17 -7.67 -58.45
N GLY A 8 12.18 -8.48 -58.11
CA GLY A 8 12.46 -9.89 -58.48
C GLY A 8 13.95 -10.23 -58.66
N ALA A 9 14.34 -11.47 -58.31
CA ALA A 9 15.67 -12.11 -58.43
C ALA A 9 16.79 -11.58 -57.46
N VAL A 10 17.44 -12.32 -56.54
CA VAL A 10 17.82 -13.75 -56.32
C VAL A 10 19.29 -14.08 -56.68
N ALA A 11 20.12 -14.29 -55.65
CA ALA A 11 21.22 -15.29 -55.50
C ALA A 11 21.95 -15.01 -54.15
N LYS A 12 21.86 -15.81 -53.08
CA LYS A 12 22.50 -17.12 -52.77
C LYS A 12 24.04 -17.17 -52.90
N GLY A 13 24.73 -17.47 -51.79
CA GLY A 13 26.18 -17.71 -51.64
C GLY A 13 26.74 -17.09 -50.35
N GLN A 14 26.62 -17.68 -49.15
CA GLN A 14 27.24 -18.90 -48.59
C GLN A 14 28.63 -18.65 -47.90
N GLU A 15 28.64 -18.84 -46.57
CA GLU A 15 29.72 -19.30 -45.67
C GLU A 15 31.11 -18.59 -45.59
N VAL A 16 31.24 -17.71 -44.57
CA VAL A 16 32.16 -17.83 -43.38
C VAL A 16 33.17 -19.01 -43.44
N PRO A 17 34.51 -18.83 -43.22
CA PRO A 17 35.00 -18.71 -41.82
C PRO A 17 36.37 -18.05 -41.51
N LYS A 18 36.52 -17.65 -40.22
CA LYS A 18 37.73 -17.68 -39.34
C LYS A 18 38.99 -16.89 -39.81
N LYS A 19 39.67 -16.10 -38.97
CA LYS A 19 40.24 -16.50 -37.67
C LYS A 19 40.82 -15.33 -36.84
N GLU A 20 40.67 -15.45 -35.52
CA GLU A 20 41.56 -15.07 -34.39
C GLU A 20 42.55 -13.87 -34.43
N ALA A 21 42.52 -13.14 -33.30
CA ALA A 21 43.46 -12.17 -32.72
C ALA A 21 44.97 -12.60 -32.74
N GLN A 22 45.98 -11.78 -32.38
CA GLN A 22 46.11 -10.79 -31.30
C GLN A 22 47.30 -9.83 -31.57
N SER A 23 47.36 -8.66 -30.88
CA SER A 23 48.49 -8.32 -29.99
C SER A 23 48.30 -6.98 -29.24
N ASN A 24 48.88 -6.90 -28.03
CA ASN A 24 48.93 -5.74 -27.14
C ASN A 24 50.03 -4.74 -27.62
N GLU A 25 50.18 -3.48 -27.15
CA GLU A 25 50.55 -3.10 -25.78
C GLU A 25 50.29 -1.61 -25.42
N LYS A 26 50.25 -1.36 -24.11
CA LYS A 26 50.20 -0.09 -23.34
C LYS A 26 51.68 0.34 -23.01
N PRO A 27 52.03 1.37 -22.19
CA PRO A 27 51.22 2.37 -21.46
C PRO A 27 51.75 3.83 -21.34
N ALA A 28 50.82 4.72 -20.91
CA ALA A 28 50.91 5.81 -19.90
C ALA A 28 52.14 6.74 -19.74
N ALA A 29 51.90 8.07 -19.70
CA ALA A 29 51.96 8.91 -18.48
C ALA A 29 51.52 10.39 -18.75
N GLU A 30 51.10 11.11 -17.71
CA GLU A 30 50.70 12.55 -17.68
C GLU A 30 51.93 13.49 -17.47
N PRO A 31 51.84 14.83 -17.20
CA PRO A 31 50.70 15.79 -17.16
C PRO A 31 50.91 17.21 -17.81
N VAL A 32 49.80 17.97 -17.98
CA VAL A 32 49.45 19.40 -17.63
C VAL A 32 50.63 20.40 -17.30
N PRO A 33 50.62 21.76 -17.57
CA PRO A 33 49.50 22.72 -17.84
C PRO A 33 49.67 23.87 -18.91
N ASP A 34 48.55 24.61 -19.10
CA ASP A 34 48.34 26.09 -19.22
C ASP A 34 48.69 27.03 -20.39
N GLU A 35 47.87 28.11 -20.40
CA GLU A 35 47.97 29.47 -20.94
C GLU A 35 47.57 29.84 -22.40
N LYS A 36 46.82 30.97 -22.46
CA LYS A 36 46.20 31.67 -23.61
C LYS A 36 47.06 32.91 -23.94
N PRO A 37 47.04 33.49 -25.17
CA PRO A 37 46.02 34.54 -25.44
C PRO A 37 45.60 34.76 -26.92
N SER A 38 44.59 35.62 -27.11
CA SER A 38 44.08 36.19 -28.39
C SER A 38 44.97 37.36 -28.90
N PRO A 39 44.78 38.02 -30.10
CA PRO A 39 43.58 38.85 -30.40
C PRO A 39 43.13 39.09 -31.89
N ASN A 40 41.86 39.53 -32.02
CA ASN A 40 41.18 40.44 -32.97
C ASN A 40 41.66 40.77 -34.40
N SER A 41 40.70 40.80 -35.35
CA SER A 41 40.11 41.99 -36.03
C SER A 41 39.36 41.56 -37.33
N SER A 42 38.38 42.25 -37.96
CA SER A 42 37.88 43.64 -37.88
C SER A 42 36.44 43.84 -38.47
N SER A 43 35.62 44.75 -37.88
CA SER A 43 34.77 45.81 -38.52
C SER A 43 33.66 45.46 -39.57
N GLN A 44 32.49 46.11 -39.72
CA GLN A 44 31.86 47.40 -39.30
C GLN A 44 30.33 47.16 -39.03
N GLU A 45 29.60 47.82 -38.10
CA GLU A 45 29.08 49.22 -38.09
C GLU A 45 28.23 49.59 -39.34
N GLU A 46 27.07 50.27 -39.33
CA GLU A 46 26.25 51.10 -38.40
C GLU A 46 24.74 51.00 -38.84
N ASN A 47 23.65 51.47 -38.16
CA ASN A 47 23.27 51.82 -36.76
C ASN A 47 21.74 52.21 -36.74
N LYS A 48 21.19 52.67 -35.59
CA LYS A 48 19.81 53.14 -35.23
C LYS A 48 18.86 52.08 -34.64
N GLY A 49 18.27 52.26 -33.44
CA GLY A 49 18.52 53.28 -32.41
C GLY A 49 17.31 53.47 -31.48
N GLU A 50 17.55 53.30 -30.16
CA GLU A 50 16.75 53.78 -29.01
C GLU A 50 15.29 53.25 -28.88
N GLU A 51 14.71 53.03 -27.70
CA GLU A 51 15.06 53.49 -26.34
C GLU A 51 14.66 52.42 -25.29
N GLU A 52 15.29 52.43 -24.10
CA GLU A 52 14.89 51.57 -22.97
C GLU A 52 13.65 52.13 -22.25
N ASP A 53 12.70 51.27 -21.87
CA ASP A 53 11.84 51.55 -20.71
C ASP A 53 11.57 50.28 -19.87
N LYS A 54 11.27 50.49 -18.59
CA LYS A 54 11.26 49.48 -17.53
C LYS A 54 9.85 48.97 -17.24
N GLY A 55 9.74 47.68 -16.92
CA GLY A 55 8.53 47.07 -16.34
C GLY A 55 8.30 45.65 -16.85
N GLU A 56 7.98 44.65 -16.04
CA GLU A 56 7.90 44.59 -14.59
C GLU A 56 8.60 43.31 -14.10
N HIS A 57 9.61 43.47 -13.24
CA HIS A 57 10.04 42.37 -12.38
C HIS A 57 9.08 42.37 -11.19
N THR A 58 8.09 41.48 -11.16
CA THR A 58 7.07 41.47 -10.10
C THR A 58 7.70 41.02 -8.77
N GLN A 59 8.23 41.99 -8.03
CA GLN A 59 8.59 41.85 -6.64
C GLN A 59 7.29 41.76 -5.82
N ASP A 60 6.82 40.53 -5.56
CA ASP A 60 5.98 40.24 -4.40
C ASP A 60 6.81 39.50 -3.34
N GLN A 61 7.86 40.20 -2.90
CA GLN A 61 8.42 40.01 -1.56
C GLN A 61 7.95 41.18 -0.68
N ASP A 62 7.60 40.82 0.56
CA ASP A 62 7.33 41.69 1.70
C ASP A 62 6.07 42.57 1.67
N LYS A 63 4.98 41.96 2.17
CA LYS A 63 4.20 42.54 3.28
C LYS A 63 3.46 41.46 4.09
N ILE A 64 4.21 40.78 4.96
CA ILE A 64 3.66 40.20 6.20
C ILE A 64 4.43 40.84 7.34
N ASP A 65 3.99 42.03 7.72
CA ASP A 65 4.53 42.76 8.87
C ASP A 65 3.50 42.71 10.00
N ASP A 66 3.58 41.65 10.80
CA ASP A 66 3.44 41.76 12.26
C ASP A 66 3.94 40.47 12.93
N THR A 67 5.04 40.59 13.67
CA THR A 67 5.75 39.45 14.25
C THR A 67 5.02 38.82 15.45
N LYS A 68 4.34 37.70 15.20
CA LYS A 68 4.50 36.52 16.07
C LYS A 68 5.50 35.60 15.39
N ALA A 69 6.54 35.17 16.12
CA ALA A 69 7.55 34.27 15.58
C ALA A 69 6.91 32.95 15.12
N VAL A 70 6.75 32.79 13.80
CA VAL A 70 6.26 31.54 13.20
C VAL A 70 7.42 30.55 13.22
N SER A 71 7.26 29.48 13.99
CA SER A 71 8.21 28.36 14.02
C SER A 71 7.93 27.38 12.87
N LEU A 72 8.90 26.54 12.52
CA LEU A 72 8.78 25.56 11.43
C LEU A 72 7.57 24.63 11.63
N GLU A 73 7.28 24.25 12.89
CA GLU A 73 6.12 23.43 13.27
C GLU A 73 4.78 24.05 12.88
N THR A 74 4.69 25.39 12.79
CA THR A 74 3.43 26.09 12.48
C THR A 74 3.46 26.84 11.15
N TYR A 75 4.56 26.75 10.40
CA TYR A 75 4.75 27.45 9.13
C TYR A 75 3.83 26.92 8.03
N VAL A 76 3.57 25.61 8.02
CA VAL A 76 2.62 24.98 7.10
C VAL A 76 1.23 25.60 7.25
N ASP A 77 0.65 25.54 8.46
CA ASP A 77 -0.73 25.96 8.70
C ASP A 77 -0.92 27.49 8.69
N LYS A 78 0.10 28.26 9.10
CA LYS A 78 0.00 29.74 9.19
C LYS A 78 0.43 30.48 7.92
N VAL A 79 1.23 29.86 7.05
CA VAL A 79 1.81 30.53 5.88
C VAL A 79 1.55 29.77 4.59
N LEU A 80 1.91 28.48 4.50
CA LEU A 80 1.83 27.74 3.24
C LEU A 80 0.38 27.38 2.86
N VAL A 81 -0.43 26.90 3.81
CA VAL A 81 -1.83 26.56 3.57
C VAL A 81 -2.67 27.80 3.23
N PRO A 82 -2.56 28.95 3.93
CA PRO A 82 -3.25 30.18 3.52
C PRO A 82 -2.80 30.73 2.16
N LYS A 83 -1.52 30.55 1.79
CA LYS A 83 -0.98 31.10 0.53
C LYS A 83 -1.27 30.21 -0.70
N TYR A 84 -1.16 28.89 -0.57
CA TYR A 84 -1.22 27.95 -1.69
C TYR A 84 -2.42 26.99 -1.64
N GLY A 85 -3.14 26.94 -0.53
CA GLY A 85 -4.17 25.95 -0.26
C GLY A 85 -3.62 24.65 0.33
N LYS A 86 -4.52 23.70 0.56
CA LYS A 86 -4.21 22.33 1.03
C LYS A 86 -4.95 21.34 0.14
N CYS A 87 -4.23 20.33 -0.34
CA CYS A 87 -4.84 19.16 -0.97
C CYS A 87 -5.41 18.25 0.13
N THR A 88 -6.66 17.80 -0.02
CA THR A 88 -7.31 16.94 0.98
C THR A 88 -7.18 15.46 0.61
N ALA A 89 -7.06 14.59 1.62
CA ALA A 89 -7.23 13.16 1.42
C ALA A 89 -8.69 12.84 1.07
N GLY A 90 -8.93 11.74 0.36
CA GLY A 90 -10.26 11.31 -0.03
C GLY A 90 -10.33 10.76 -1.46
N THR A 91 -11.56 10.45 -1.89
CA THR A 91 -11.84 9.99 -3.26
C THR A 91 -12.44 11.14 -4.07
N TYR A 92 -11.93 11.32 -5.28
CA TYR A 92 -12.38 12.30 -6.26
C TYR A 92 -12.77 11.59 -7.56
N GLU A 93 -13.55 12.26 -8.40
CA GLU A 93 -13.93 11.76 -9.72
C GLU A 93 -13.43 12.71 -10.80
N SER A 94 -12.89 12.14 -11.87
CA SER A 94 -12.60 12.85 -13.11
C SER A 94 -13.47 12.28 -14.22
N LYS A 95 -14.26 13.12 -14.86
CA LYS A 95 -15.02 12.76 -16.07
C LYS A 95 -14.10 12.71 -17.28
N TYR A 96 -14.51 11.98 -18.31
CA TYR A 96 -13.81 11.99 -19.59
C TYR A 96 -14.15 13.25 -20.39
N VAL A 97 -13.12 13.90 -20.91
CA VAL A 97 -13.18 15.14 -21.69
C VAL A 97 -12.49 14.96 -23.04
N LYS A 98 -12.96 15.70 -24.05
CA LYS A 98 -12.35 15.73 -25.38
C LYS A 98 -11.26 16.80 -25.42
N LYS A 99 -10.02 16.41 -25.74
CA LYS A 99 -8.81 17.24 -25.61
C LYS A 99 -8.71 18.34 -26.67
N ASP A 100 -9.25 18.09 -27.86
CA ASP A 100 -9.06 18.87 -29.08
C ASP A 100 -10.37 19.42 -29.66
N SER A 101 -10.29 20.51 -30.42
CA SER A 101 -11.43 21.08 -31.15
C SER A 101 -12.00 20.14 -32.22
N GLU A 102 -11.21 19.17 -32.68
CA GLU A 102 -11.61 18.14 -33.65
C GLU A 102 -12.25 16.91 -33.00
N LYS A 103 -12.27 16.84 -31.65
CA LYS A 103 -12.93 15.80 -30.83
C LYS A 103 -12.39 14.37 -31.01
N THR A 104 -11.11 14.22 -31.35
CA THR A 104 -10.47 12.93 -31.68
C THR A 104 -9.70 12.27 -30.53
N ILE A 105 -9.54 12.94 -29.39
CA ILE A 105 -8.85 12.38 -28.21
C ILE A 105 -9.73 12.53 -26.97
N VAL A 106 -10.05 11.41 -26.32
CA VAL A 106 -10.83 11.31 -25.08
C VAL A 106 -9.90 10.87 -23.95
N GLN A 107 -9.89 11.60 -22.84
CA GLN A 107 -9.04 11.34 -21.67
C GLN A 107 -9.72 11.84 -20.38
N PRO A 108 -9.36 11.35 -19.19
CA PRO A 108 -9.83 11.91 -17.92
C PRO A 108 -9.47 13.40 -17.75
N GLU A 109 -10.35 14.16 -17.11
CA GLU A 109 -10.09 15.55 -16.74
C GLU A 109 -9.08 15.64 -15.58
N ARG A 110 -8.12 16.58 -15.69
CA ARG A 110 -7.15 16.87 -14.63
C ARG A 110 -7.85 17.53 -13.45
N LEU A 111 -7.51 17.15 -12.23
CA LEU A 111 -8.09 17.73 -11.02
C LEU A 111 -7.42 19.06 -10.62
N GLU A 112 -7.52 20.08 -11.47
CA GLU A 112 -6.88 21.41 -11.26
C GLU A 112 -7.34 22.16 -9.98
N LYS A 113 -8.42 21.69 -9.33
CA LYS A 113 -8.89 22.20 -8.03
C LYS A 113 -8.09 21.65 -6.84
N GLN A 114 -7.48 20.46 -6.97
CA GLN A 114 -6.63 19.87 -5.93
C GLN A 114 -5.22 20.44 -6.08
N LYS A 115 -4.86 21.39 -5.22
CA LYS A 115 -3.57 22.09 -5.26
C LYS A 115 -3.12 22.58 -3.88
N GLY A 116 -1.85 22.95 -3.78
CA GLY A 116 -1.23 23.46 -2.56
C GLY A 116 -0.53 22.37 -1.75
N VAL A 117 -0.48 22.54 -0.43
CA VAL A 117 0.22 21.60 0.46
C VAL A 117 -0.48 20.25 0.46
N LEU A 118 0.25 19.21 0.05
CA LEU A 118 -0.23 17.83 -0.02
C LEU A 118 0.21 17.02 1.20
N ALA A 119 1.46 17.20 1.66
CA ALA A 119 1.93 16.67 2.94
C ALA A 119 3.12 17.48 3.45
N SER A 120 3.52 17.27 4.70
CA SER A 120 4.72 17.92 5.27
C SER A 120 5.33 17.12 6.41
N LYS A 121 6.67 17.07 6.48
CA LYS A 121 7.44 16.40 7.53
C LYS A 121 8.51 17.34 8.08
N LEU A 122 8.53 17.54 9.39
CA LEU A 122 9.62 18.21 10.10
C LEU A 122 10.59 17.14 10.64
N LYS A 123 11.84 17.14 10.17
CA LYS A 123 12.87 16.17 10.56
C LYS A 123 14.26 16.75 10.27
N ASP A 124 15.26 16.26 11.00
CA ASP A 124 16.68 16.42 10.64
C ASP A 124 16.94 15.55 9.40
N PHE A 125 17.12 16.16 8.23
CA PHE A 125 17.28 15.50 6.93
C PHE A 125 18.74 15.43 6.46
N ASP A 126 19.58 16.42 6.79
CA ASP A 126 21.01 16.44 6.44
C ASP A 126 21.94 15.92 7.54
N GLY A 127 21.44 15.76 8.77
CA GLY A 127 22.18 15.21 9.90
C GLY A 127 22.98 16.24 10.71
N ASP A 128 22.71 17.54 10.55
CA ASP A 128 23.41 18.60 11.30
C ASP A 128 22.91 18.77 12.76
N GLY A 129 21.71 18.24 13.07
CA GLY A 129 21.07 18.26 14.38
C GLY A 129 19.97 19.31 14.56
N GLU A 130 19.79 20.24 13.63
CA GLU A 130 18.59 21.06 13.50
C GLU A 130 17.47 20.26 12.80
N LYS A 131 16.40 20.93 12.33
CA LYS A 131 15.30 20.26 11.61
C LYS A 131 14.83 21.09 10.44
N GLU A 132 14.61 20.41 9.32
CA GLU A 132 14.11 20.99 8.09
C GLU A 132 12.67 20.56 7.90
N LEU A 133 11.89 21.46 7.32
CA LEU A 133 10.50 21.22 6.97
C LEU A 133 10.43 20.82 5.49
N LEU A 134 10.33 19.52 5.22
CA LEU A 134 9.96 19.00 3.92
C LEU A 134 8.47 19.22 3.68
N VAL A 135 8.11 19.76 2.52
CA VAL A 135 6.73 19.97 2.08
C VAL A 135 6.55 19.35 0.70
N LEU A 136 5.51 18.54 0.54
CA LEU A 136 5.04 18.08 -0.76
C LEU A 136 4.04 19.11 -1.29
N MET A 137 4.39 19.81 -2.36
CA MET A 137 3.60 20.90 -2.93
C MET A 137 3.02 20.49 -4.29
N LEU A 138 1.69 20.34 -4.37
CA LEU A 138 0.98 20.06 -5.61
C LEU A 138 0.70 21.37 -6.37
N LYS A 139 1.42 21.58 -7.46
CA LYS A 139 1.19 22.67 -8.42
C LYS A 139 0.36 22.12 -9.60
N THR A 140 -0.58 22.90 -10.11
CA THR A 140 -1.53 22.46 -11.14
C THR A 140 -1.52 23.38 -12.35
N GLY A 141 -1.60 22.80 -13.55
CA GLY A 141 -1.68 23.55 -14.80
C GLY A 141 -0.35 24.13 -15.29
N GLU A 142 0.78 23.58 -14.85
CA GLU A 142 2.13 23.98 -15.29
C GLU A 142 2.45 23.38 -16.68
N GLU A 143 3.18 24.13 -17.51
CA GLU A 143 3.58 23.72 -18.86
C GLU A 143 4.72 22.70 -18.84
N ASP A 144 4.62 21.62 -19.62
CA ASP A 144 5.75 20.71 -19.79
C ASP A 144 6.86 21.36 -20.62
N LYS A 145 8.07 21.41 -20.05
CA LYS A 145 9.27 21.91 -20.75
C LYS A 145 9.63 21.09 -21.99
N ALA A 146 9.21 19.83 -22.07
CA ALA A 146 9.40 18.96 -23.23
C ALA A 146 8.25 19.03 -24.25
N LYS A 147 7.04 19.45 -23.84
CA LYS A 147 5.85 19.54 -24.71
C LYS A 147 5.11 20.86 -24.46
N LYS A 148 5.47 21.89 -25.22
CA LYS A 148 5.10 23.31 -24.98
C LYS A 148 3.61 23.68 -24.97
N ASP A 149 2.71 22.73 -25.23
CA ASP A 149 1.26 22.94 -25.20
C ASP A 149 0.53 21.99 -24.23
N GLU A 150 1.26 21.09 -23.53
CA GLU A 150 0.67 20.19 -22.53
C GLU A 150 0.82 20.78 -21.12
N LYS A 151 -0.31 20.90 -20.43
CA LYS A 151 -0.37 21.30 -19.01
C LYS A 151 -0.50 20.07 -18.13
N HIS A 152 0.31 20.01 -17.08
CA HIS A 152 0.30 18.94 -16.10
C HIS A 152 0.18 19.47 -14.68
N ASN A 153 -0.15 18.54 -13.80
CA ASN A 153 -0.08 18.69 -12.37
C ASN A 153 1.22 18.03 -11.89
N HIS A 154 1.91 18.67 -10.96
CA HIS A 154 3.26 18.31 -10.53
C HIS A 154 3.37 18.37 -9.01
N VAL A 155 4.01 17.38 -8.40
CA VAL A 155 4.37 17.44 -6.97
C VAL A 155 5.84 17.79 -6.86
N TYR A 156 6.11 18.85 -6.11
CA TYR A 156 7.45 19.28 -5.76
C TYR A 156 7.79 18.89 -4.33
N LEU A 157 9.04 18.45 -4.11
CA LEU A 157 9.66 18.53 -2.79
C LEU A 157 10.11 19.97 -2.58
N GLN A 158 9.71 20.58 -1.47
CA GLN A 158 10.20 21.88 -1.04
C GLN A 158 10.80 21.73 0.36
N MET A 159 12.08 22.07 0.51
CA MET A 159 12.74 22.04 1.83
C MET A 159 12.80 23.46 2.39
N TYR A 160 12.30 23.64 3.61
CA TYR A 160 12.30 24.92 4.32
C TYR A 160 13.19 24.87 5.56
N GLU A 161 14.08 25.85 5.66
CA GLU A 161 15.05 26.00 6.74
C GLU A 161 14.82 27.31 7.50
N LYS A 162 15.25 27.33 8.76
CA LYS A 162 15.29 28.56 9.56
C LYS A 162 16.63 29.27 9.34
N LYS A 163 16.60 30.43 8.67
CA LYS A 163 17.77 31.30 8.47
C LYS A 163 17.55 32.62 9.19
N GLU A 164 18.43 32.88 10.17
CA GLU A 164 18.36 34.01 11.11
C GLU A 164 17.05 34.01 11.93
N LYS A 165 16.15 34.96 11.64
CA LYS A 165 14.82 35.12 12.27
C LYS A 165 13.66 34.74 11.35
N SER A 166 13.96 34.15 10.19
CA SER A 166 12.98 33.87 9.12
C SER A 166 13.04 32.41 8.67
N ILE A 167 11.95 31.90 8.13
CA ILE A 167 11.91 30.60 7.44
C ILE A 167 11.99 30.87 5.94
N LYS A 168 12.89 30.16 5.25
CA LYS A 168 13.14 30.33 3.81
C LYS A 168 13.09 28.99 3.10
N LEU A 169 12.61 29.00 1.85
CA LEU A 169 12.76 27.87 0.94
C LEU A 169 14.25 27.71 0.62
N ALA A 170 14.85 26.59 1.00
CA ALA A 170 16.26 26.28 0.79
C ALA A 170 16.50 25.53 -0.52
N ALA A 171 15.64 24.55 -0.83
CA ALA A 171 15.70 23.78 -2.06
C ALA A 171 14.29 23.42 -2.57
N GLU A 172 14.17 23.24 -3.89
CA GLU A 172 12.98 22.71 -4.56
C GLU A 172 13.40 21.63 -5.58
N TYR A 173 12.65 20.53 -5.65
CA TYR A 173 12.86 19.41 -6.60
C TYR A 173 11.53 18.96 -7.20
N LEU A 174 11.47 18.77 -8.52
CA LEU A 174 10.28 18.25 -9.21
C LEU A 174 10.21 16.74 -9.06
N ALA A 175 9.38 16.26 -8.12
CA ALA A 175 9.33 14.86 -7.70
C ALA A 175 8.41 13.99 -8.57
N LEU A 176 7.14 14.36 -8.69
CA LEU A 176 6.16 13.58 -9.46
C LEU A 176 5.58 14.41 -10.59
N ARG A 177 5.37 13.76 -11.74
CA ARG A 177 4.85 14.38 -12.97
C ARG A 177 3.49 13.80 -13.31
N ASN A 178 2.63 14.64 -13.87
CA ASN A 178 1.26 14.30 -14.27
C ASN A 178 0.43 13.60 -13.16
N VAL A 179 0.30 14.29 -12.02
CA VAL A 179 -0.35 13.80 -10.78
C VAL A 179 -1.82 14.21 -10.70
N MET A 180 -2.76 13.27 -10.53
CA MET A 180 -4.19 13.53 -10.74
C MET A 180 -4.43 14.12 -12.14
N GLY A 181 -3.77 13.51 -13.11
CA GLY A 181 -3.56 13.98 -14.46
C GLY A 181 -4.64 13.52 -15.43
N ASN A 182 -4.22 13.13 -16.63
CA ASN A 182 -5.05 12.66 -17.74
C ASN A 182 -4.86 11.16 -18.07
N ALA A 183 -4.31 10.38 -17.14
CA ALA A 183 -4.21 8.92 -17.25
C ALA A 183 -5.48 8.24 -16.70
N GLU A 184 -5.84 7.07 -17.19
CA GLU A 184 -6.93 6.27 -16.63
C GLU A 184 -6.48 5.57 -15.33
N THR A 185 -5.32 4.88 -15.37
CA THR A 185 -4.68 4.32 -14.16
C THR A 185 -3.52 5.21 -13.72
N GLU A 186 -3.51 5.64 -12.45
CA GLU A 186 -2.33 6.23 -11.80
C GLU A 186 -1.99 5.42 -10.54
N ARG A 187 -0.72 5.09 -10.35
CA ARG A 187 -0.15 4.62 -9.07
C ARG A 187 1.10 5.44 -8.79
N GLN A 188 0.98 6.38 -7.87
CA GLN A 188 2.01 7.36 -7.56
C GLN A 188 2.16 7.57 -6.06
N GLY A 189 3.32 8.04 -5.60
CA GLY A 189 3.49 8.33 -4.18
C GLY A 189 4.91 8.73 -3.80
N ILE A 190 5.06 9.15 -2.55
CA ILE A 190 6.33 9.58 -1.96
C ILE A 190 6.44 9.03 -0.53
N PHE A 191 7.60 8.48 -0.17
CA PHE A 191 7.92 7.97 1.16
C PHE A 191 9.35 8.33 1.57
N LEU A 192 9.65 8.14 2.86
CA LEU A 192 11.01 8.23 3.42
C LEU A 192 11.58 6.84 3.67
N LYS A 193 12.86 6.65 3.37
CA LYS A 193 13.63 5.45 3.69
C LYS A 193 14.90 5.82 4.44
N GLU A 194 15.05 5.34 5.67
CA GLU A 194 16.32 5.41 6.38
C GLU A 194 17.24 4.26 5.96
N SER A 195 18.49 4.58 5.62
CA SER A 195 19.55 3.60 5.41
C SER A 195 20.93 4.21 5.59
N GLY A 196 21.84 3.50 6.27
CA GLY A 196 23.23 3.96 6.48
C GLY A 196 23.37 5.27 7.26
N GLY A 197 22.39 5.65 8.08
CA GLY A 197 22.35 6.93 8.78
C GLY A 197 21.87 8.12 7.92
N LYS A 198 21.48 7.88 6.66
CA LYS A 198 20.86 8.88 5.78
C LYS A 198 19.36 8.66 5.62
N ILE A 199 18.64 9.73 5.32
CA ILE A 199 17.22 9.70 4.93
C ILE A 199 17.13 9.93 3.42
N TYR A 200 16.62 8.93 2.72
CA TYR A 200 16.25 9.05 1.31
C TYR A 200 14.77 9.40 1.20
N ILE A 201 14.45 10.39 0.38
CA ILE A 201 13.10 10.73 -0.04
C ILE A 201 12.90 10.04 -1.40
N CYS A 202 12.01 9.07 -1.45
CA CYS A 202 11.77 8.22 -2.62
C CYS A 202 10.36 8.45 -3.14
N GLY A 203 10.17 8.44 -4.45
CA GLY A 203 8.84 8.50 -5.05
C GLY A 203 8.81 8.10 -6.51
N SER A 204 7.65 7.65 -6.97
CA SER A 204 7.45 7.19 -8.34
C SER A 204 6.09 7.61 -8.89
N THR A 205 6.05 7.75 -10.21
CA THR A 205 4.85 7.88 -11.04
C THR A 205 4.75 6.63 -11.91
N ALA A 206 3.62 5.94 -11.89
CA ALA A 206 3.23 4.96 -12.91
C ALA A 206 1.85 5.35 -13.44
N ASN A 207 1.80 5.74 -14.72
CA ASN A 207 0.58 6.17 -15.40
C ASN A 207 0.30 5.25 -16.58
N GLN A 208 -0.95 4.82 -16.74
CA GLN A 208 -1.43 4.00 -17.85
C GLN A 208 -2.47 4.78 -18.65
N TYR A 209 -2.32 4.74 -19.98
CA TYR A 209 -3.21 5.43 -20.91
C TYR A 209 -3.97 4.42 -21.77
N SER A 210 -5.16 4.00 -21.34
CA SER A 210 -5.93 2.91 -21.97
C SER A 210 -6.63 3.34 -23.26
N LEU A 211 -7.16 4.57 -23.32
CA LEU A 211 -7.97 5.05 -24.45
C LEU A 211 -7.16 5.81 -25.53
N THR A 212 -6.05 6.44 -25.14
CA THR A 212 -5.33 7.38 -26.02
C THR A 212 -4.12 6.73 -26.69
N ALA A 213 -3.05 6.50 -25.93
CA ALA A 213 -1.77 6.02 -26.46
C ALA A 213 -1.53 4.51 -26.28
N ARG A 214 -2.36 3.81 -25.49
CA ARG A 214 -2.17 2.40 -25.08
C ARG A 214 -0.77 2.13 -24.56
N SER A 215 -0.31 3.03 -23.68
CA SER A 215 1.06 3.10 -23.20
C SER A 215 1.13 3.25 -21.69
N HIS A 216 2.29 2.91 -21.14
CA HIS A 216 2.67 3.21 -19.76
C HIS A 216 3.75 4.30 -19.75
N GLU A 217 3.62 5.25 -18.83
CA GLU A 217 4.63 6.26 -18.48
C GLU A 217 5.12 6.01 -17.06
N TYR A 218 6.43 5.80 -16.90
CA TYR A 218 7.07 5.59 -15.61
C TYR A 218 8.05 6.72 -15.27
N GLY A 219 8.04 7.18 -14.02
CA GLY A 219 9.05 8.07 -13.47
C GLY A 219 9.41 7.67 -12.05
N MET A 220 10.67 7.86 -11.66
CA MET A 220 11.15 7.52 -10.32
C MET A 220 12.25 8.48 -9.88
N PHE A 221 12.29 8.75 -8.57
CA PHE A 221 13.44 9.34 -7.91
C PHE A 221 13.69 8.71 -6.53
N ALA A 222 14.93 8.75 -6.10
CA ALA A 222 15.41 8.61 -4.73
C ALA A 222 16.47 9.70 -4.53
N VAL A 223 16.22 10.62 -3.60
CA VAL A 223 17.12 11.74 -3.29
C VAL A 223 17.45 11.78 -1.80
N ASP A 224 18.67 12.17 -1.45
CA ASP A 224 19.02 12.61 -0.09
C ASP A 224 19.15 14.14 -0.03
N TYR A 225 19.25 14.70 1.18
CA TYR A 225 19.37 16.13 1.42
C TYR A 225 20.68 16.48 2.14
N ASP A 226 21.38 17.52 1.68
CA ASP A 226 22.63 18.02 2.26
C ASP A 226 22.70 19.57 2.29
N GLY A 227 21.57 20.22 2.51
CA GLY A 227 21.33 21.62 2.14
C GLY A 227 20.91 21.78 0.66
N THR A 228 21.02 20.72 -0.14
CA THR A 228 20.44 20.60 -1.49
C THR A 228 19.86 19.20 -1.69
N PHE A 229 18.96 19.01 -2.66
CA PHE A 229 18.54 17.67 -3.07
C PHE A 229 19.62 17.02 -3.93
N ARG A 230 20.08 15.82 -3.54
CA ARG A 230 21.09 15.02 -4.23
C ARG A 230 20.42 13.79 -4.85
N GLU A 231 20.58 13.59 -6.15
CA GLU A 231 20.04 12.41 -6.81
C GLU A 231 20.90 11.17 -6.53
N TYR A 232 20.29 10.18 -5.85
CA TYR A 232 20.88 8.86 -5.66
C TYR A 232 20.51 7.93 -6.82
N ALA A 233 19.24 7.95 -7.22
CA ALA A 233 18.73 7.32 -8.44
C ALA A 233 17.54 8.14 -8.97
N SER A 234 17.45 8.34 -10.28
CA SER A 234 16.37 9.11 -10.91
C SER A 234 16.19 8.67 -12.36
N THR A 235 14.96 8.78 -12.87
CA THR A 235 14.69 8.74 -14.32
C THR A 235 14.79 10.13 -14.91
N LYS A 236 15.11 10.23 -16.20
CA LYS A 236 15.12 11.51 -16.93
C LYS A 236 13.72 11.93 -17.37
N GLY A 237 12.85 12.22 -16.38
CA GLY A 237 11.45 12.53 -16.60
C GLY A 237 10.57 11.27 -16.64
N LEU A 238 9.50 11.31 -17.42
CA LEU A 238 8.64 10.15 -17.67
C LEU A 238 9.17 9.37 -18.88
N LEU A 239 9.33 8.06 -18.71
CA LEU A 239 9.85 7.11 -19.69
C LEU A 239 8.72 6.24 -20.23
N THR A 240 8.78 5.92 -21.52
CA THR A 240 7.80 5.09 -22.26
C THR A 240 8.51 4.04 -23.10
N GLY A 241 7.91 2.86 -23.29
CA GLY A 241 8.48 1.82 -24.17
C GLY A 241 9.88 1.38 -23.73
N GLU A 242 10.75 0.96 -24.64
CA GLU A 242 12.07 0.36 -24.33
C GLU A 242 13.00 1.21 -23.44
N ASP A 243 12.75 2.52 -23.27
CA ASP A 243 13.65 3.40 -22.52
C ASP A 243 13.61 3.18 -21.01
N HIS A 244 12.48 2.76 -20.42
CA HIS A 244 12.44 2.41 -19.00
C HIS A 244 13.18 1.09 -18.72
N GLU A 245 13.04 0.08 -19.57
CA GLU A 245 13.72 -1.22 -19.44
C GLU A 245 15.24 -1.10 -19.32
N LYS A 246 15.83 -0.14 -20.06
CA LYS A 246 17.28 0.15 -20.03
C LYS A 246 17.75 0.68 -18.67
N GLU A 247 16.90 1.42 -17.95
CA GLU A 247 17.24 2.01 -16.65
C GLU A 247 16.95 1.08 -15.46
N ILE A 248 16.03 0.11 -15.60
CA ILE A 248 15.65 -0.85 -14.53
C ILE A 248 16.86 -1.51 -13.86
N THR A 249 17.83 -1.98 -14.65
CA THR A 249 18.96 -2.75 -14.11
C THR A 249 19.84 -1.91 -13.18
N ASP A 250 20.15 -0.66 -13.57
CA ASP A 250 20.98 0.24 -12.76
C ASP A 250 20.20 0.77 -11.54
N ILE A 251 18.95 1.22 -11.73
CA ILE A 251 18.18 1.81 -10.64
C ILE A 251 17.83 0.74 -9.59
N SER A 252 17.34 -0.44 -9.98
CA SER A 252 17.06 -1.52 -9.02
C SER A 252 18.30 -1.91 -8.19
N ALA A 253 19.48 -1.95 -8.81
CA ALA A 253 20.75 -2.25 -8.13
C ALA A 253 21.24 -1.12 -7.20
N LYS A 254 20.76 0.11 -7.38
CA LYS A 254 20.93 1.20 -6.40
C LYS A 254 19.93 1.06 -5.26
N LEU A 255 18.67 0.79 -5.54
CA LEU A 255 17.60 0.66 -4.54
C LEU A 255 17.85 -0.48 -3.51
N GLU A 256 18.39 -1.62 -3.93
CA GLU A 256 18.78 -2.71 -2.99
C GLU A 256 19.82 -2.25 -1.96
N LYS A 257 20.77 -1.38 -2.35
CA LYS A 257 21.82 -0.88 -1.45
C LYS A 257 21.28 0.00 -0.34
N ILE A 258 20.12 0.64 -0.54
CA ILE A 258 19.38 1.38 0.49
C ILE A 258 18.29 0.53 1.16
N GLY A 259 18.24 -0.78 0.86
CA GLY A 259 17.34 -1.74 1.50
C GLY A 259 15.90 -1.71 0.97
N LEU A 260 15.71 -1.35 -0.30
CA LEU A 260 14.43 -1.44 -1.03
C LEU A 260 14.45 -2.66 -1.97
N ASN A 261 14.51 -3.84 -1.34
CA ASN A 261 14.72 -5.13 -1.99
C ASN A 261 13.45 -5.67 -2.66
N ALA A 262 12.26 -5.43 -2.09
CA ALA A 262 11.00 -5.87 -2.66
C ALA A 262 10.71 -5.09 -3.95
N THR A 263 10.85 -3.76 -3.90
CA THR A 263 10.79 -2.89 -5.08
C THR A 263 11.78 -3.35 -6.16
N ALA A 264 13.07 -3.48 -5.83
CA ALA A 264 14.10 -3.82 -6.81
C ALA A 264 13.92 -5.20 -7.44
N LYS A 265 13.51 -6.21 -6.65
CA LYS A 265 13.14 -7.54 -7.14
C LYS A 265 11.98 -7.46 -8.12
N ARG A 266 10.96 -6.64 -7.81
CA ARG A 266 9.77 -6.50 -8.64
C ARG A 266 10.08 -5.79 -9.96
N MET A 267 10.85 -4.69 -9.94
CA MET A 267 11.28 -3.99 -11.16
C MET A 267 11.95 -4.92 -12.17
N ARG A 268 12.80 -5.85 -11.70
CA ARG A 268 13.46 -6.85 -12.57
C ARG A 268 12.56 -8.01 -12.97
N GLY A 269 11.49 -8.29 -12.22
CA GLY A 269 10.60 -9.41 -12.46
C GLY A 269 9.49 -9.12 -13.47
N TYR A 270 9.00 -7.88 -13.50
CA TYR A 270 7.84 -7.47 -14.31
C TYR A 270 8.15 -6.33 -15.30
N SER A 271 9.41 -5.87 -15.37
CA SER A 271 9.83 -4.69 -16.15
C SER A 271 9.12 -3.37 -15.75
N GLU A 272 8.50 -3.28 -14.58
CA GLU A 272 7.79 -2.06 -14.16
C GLU A 272 8.66 -1.14 -13.30
N LEU A 273 8.67 0.16 -13.59
CA LEU A 273 9.59 1.12 -12.97
C LEU A 273 8.86 2.02 -11.94
N TRP A 274 8.41 1.44 -10.82
CA TRP A 274 7.80 2.16 -9.69
C TRP A 274 7.92 1.42 -8.34
N PHE A 275 7.70 2.11 -7.21
CA PHE A 275 7.98 1.61 -5.85
C PHE A 275 6.85 0.82 -5.19
N GLU A 276 7.17 -0.26 -4.47
CA GLU A 276 6.17 -0.87 -3.58
C GLU A 276 5.97 -0.04 -2.31
N PHE A 277 4.77 0.52 -2.18
CA PHE A 277 4.38 1.39 -1.08
C PHE A 277 4.09 0.64 0.23
N ASP A 278 3.99 -0.69 0.22
CA ASP A 278 3.90 -1.53 1.43
C ASP A 278 5.24 -2.17 1.86
N GLU A 279 6.37 -1.78 1.25
CA GLU A 279 7.70 -2.29 1.57
C GLU A 279 8.13 -1.97 3.02
N SER A 280 8.72 -2.95 3.71
CA SER A 280 9.06 -2.83 5.14
C SER A 280 10.09 -1.73 5.43
N GLY A 281 9.80 -0.90 6.45
CA GLY A 281 10.71 0.15 6.89
C GLY A 281 10.75 1.37 5.96
N VAL A 282 9.62 1.67 5.30
CA VAL A 282 9.35 2.96 4.64
C VAL A 282 8.32 3.77 5.43
N GLU A 283 8.47 5.10 5.45
CA GLU A 283 7.46 6.03 5.97
C GLU A 283 6.76 6.72 4.80
N ILE A 284 5.63 6.18 4.33
CA ILE A 284 4.84 6.84 3.27
C ILE A 284 4.37 8.21 3.76
N LEU A 285 4.56 9.24 2.94
CA LEU A 285 4.05 10.59 3.15
C LEU A 285 2.72 10.78 2.42
N ALA A 286 2.66 10.35 1.16
CA ALA A 286 1.49 10.41 0.31
C ALA A 286 1.46 9.26 -0.71
N GLU A 287 0.26 8.79 -1.03
CA GLU A 287 -0.02 7.80 -2.06
C GLU A 287 -1.27 8.23 -2.84
N LEU A 288 -1.18 8.20 -4.17
CA LEU A 288 -2.26 8.43 -5.11
C LEU A 288 -2.47 7.15 -5.90
N THR A 289 -3.70 6.64 -5.86
CA THR A 289 -4.13 5.51 -6.69
C THR A 289 -5.41 5.90 -7.44
N THR A 290 -5.65 5.29 -8.60
CA THR A 290 -6.96 5.36 -9.24
C THR A 290 -7.62 3.99 -9.34
N THR A 291 -8.91 3.99 -9.62
CA THR A 291 -9.69 2.78 -9.92
C THR A 291 -10.48 3.07 -11.18
N GLU A 292 -10.13 2.37 -12.27
CA GLU A 292 -10.93 2.38 -13.50
C GLU A 292 -12.24 1.62 -13.24
N GLN A 293 -13.36 2.19 -13.70
CA GLN A 293 -14.71 1.65 -13.47
C GLN A 293 -15.40 1.13 -14.74
N ASN A 294 -14.74 1.28 -15.89
CA ASN A 294 -15.27 0.90 -17.19
C ASN A 294 -14.96 -0.58 -17.43
N GLY A 295 -15.98 -1.38 -17.68
CA GLY A 295 -15.85 -2.76 -18.10
C GLY A 295 -15.90 -2.89 -19.62
N THR A 296 -16.00 -4.13 -20.09
CA THR A 296 -16.09 -4.45 -21.52
C THR A 296 -17.28 -3.78 -22.20
N GLU A 297 -18.40 -3.59 -21.51
CA GLU A 297 -19.63 -2.99 -22.06
C GLU A 297 -19.43 -1.50 -22.38
N GLU A 298 -19.04 -0.68 -21.39
CA GLU A 298 -18.84 0.76 -21.58
C GLU A 298 -17.70 1.05 -22.58
N LEU A 299 -16.63 0.25 -22.54
CA LEU A 299 -15.54 0.39 -23.50
C LEU A 299 -15.98 0.02 -24.92
N SER A 300 -16.79 -1.02 -25.10
CA SER A 300 -17.28 -1.41 -26.43
C SER A 300 -18.23 -0.34 -27.01
N GLU A 301 -19.19 0.14 -26.22
CA GLU A 301 -20.09 1.22 -26.64
C GLU A 301 -19.30 2.50 -26.95
N PHE A 302 -18.27 2.82 -26.17
CA PHE A 302 -17.37 3.94 -26.45
C PHE A 302 -16.63 3.76 -27.78
N TYR A 303 -16.09 2.58 -28.08
CA TYR A 303 -15.38 2.35 -29.35
C TYR A 303 -16.31 2.32 -30.58
N GLU A 304 -17.59 1.96 -30.42
CA GLU A 304 -18.59 2.02 -31.51
C GLU A 304 -19.14 3.43 -31.75
N THR A 305 -19.41 4.19 -30.69
CA THR A 305 -20.09 5.50 -30.77
C THR A 305 -19.15 6.70 -30.75
N TYR A 306 -17.96 6.52 -30.17
CA TYR A 306 -17.02 7.57 -29.76
C TYR A 306 -17.65 8.66 -28.86
N ASP A 307 -18.73 8.34 -28.14
CA ASP A 307 -19.31 9.23 -27.13
C ASP A 307 -18.70 8.98 -25.75
N SER A 308 -18.00 9.98 -25.21
CA SER A 308 -17.40 9.89 -23.88
C SER A 308 -18.44 9.95 -22.74
N SER A 309 -19.73 10.15 -23.05
CA SER A 309 -20.80 10.14 -22.04
C SER A 309 -21.15 8.75 -21.51
N VAL A 310 -20.80 7.68 -22.25
CA VAL A 310 -21.02 6.28 -21.84
C VAL A 310 -19.96 5.79 -20.83
N LEU A 311 -18.83 6.49 -20.75
CA LEU A 311 -17.73 6.16 -19.84
C LEU A 311 -18.04 6.63 -18.41
N LYS A 312 -17.93 5.72 -17.44
CA LYS A 312 -17.96 6.03 -16.01
C LYS A 312 -16.74 6.87 -15.61
N PRO A 313 -16.86 7.82 -14.67
CA PRO A 313 -15.73 8.62 -14.20
C PRO A 313 -14.59 7.78 -13.62
N VAL A 314 -13.35 8.24 -13.78
CA VAL A 314 -12.19 7.65 -13.10
C VAL A 314 -12.21 8.10 -11.65
N GLN A 315 -12.25 7.15 -10.71
CA GLN A 315 -12.10 7.45 -9.29
C GLN A 315 -10.62 7.56 -8.92
N ARG A 316 -10.24 8.68 -8.30
CA ARG A 316 -8.88 9.01 -7.84
C ARG A 316 -8.87 9.04 -6.31
N LYS A 317 -8.17 8.13 -5.66
CA LYS A 317 -8.01 8.05 -4.21
C LYS A 317 -6.68 8.68 -3.78
N VAL A 318 -6.77 9.78 -3.02
CA VAL A 318 -5.63 10.45 -2.39
C VAL A 318 -5.53 9.99 -0.93
N THR A 319 -4.43 9.34 -0.60
CA THR A 319 -4.13 8.85 0.76
C THR A 319 -2.95 9.64 1.32
N LEU A 320 -3.13 10.29 2.47
CA LEU A 320 -2.10 11.13 3.11
C LEU A 320 -1.83 10.59 4.52
N LYS A 321 -0.64 10.05 4.79
CA LYS A 321 -0.32 9.38 6.07
C LYS A 321 -0.03 10.33 7.24
N PHE A 322 -0.64 11.50 7.23
CA PHE A 322 -0.68 12.43 8.36
C PHE A 322 -2.04 12.43 9.08
N ASP A 323 -3.08 11.79 8.51
CA ASP A 323 -4.33 11.52 9.20
C ASP A 323 -4.27 10.18 9.97
N LYS A 324 -4.14 10.28 11.30
CA LYS A 324 -4.00 9.15 12.23
C LYS A 324 -5.07 8.05 12.04
N LYS A 325 -6.30 8.43 11.69
CA LYS A 325 -7.42 7.50 11.43
C LYS A 325 -7.18 6.56 10.25
N GLU A 326 -6.50 7.00 9.19
CA GLU A 326 -6.26 6.13 8.03
C GLU A 326 -5.01 5.24 8.21
N ILE A 327 -4.09 5.59 9.11
CA ILE A 327 -3.02 4.67 9.55
C ILE A 327 -3.62 3.46 10.28
N GLU A 328 -4.57 3.70 11.19
CA GLU A 328 -5.28 2.62 11.91
C GLU A 328 -6.13 1.77 10.95
N ALA A 329 -6.82 2.39 9.98
CA ALA A 329 -7.59 1.67 8.95
C ALA A 329 -6.72 0.95 7.91
N ALA A 330 -5.52 1.44 7.61
CA ALA A 330 -4.55 0.76 6.74
C ALA A 330 -3.90 -0.42 7.49
N ALA A 331 -3.49 -0.24 8.74
CA ALA A 331 -3.00 -1.32 9.59
C ALA A 331 -4.03 -2.44 9.74
N LYS A 332 -5.31 -2.10 9.96
CA LYS A 332 -6.41 -3.06 10.00
C LYS A 332 -6.61 -3.80 8.66
N ARG A 333 -6.58 -3.10 7.52
CA ARG A 333 -6.65 -3.72 6.19
C ARG A 333 -5.45 -4.63 5.89
N THR A 334 -4.24 -4.25 6.31
CA THR A 334 -3.05 -5.10 6.21
C THR A 334 -3.16 -6.32 7.13
N GLU A 335 -3.68 -6.17 8.35
CA GLU A 335 -3.93 -7.28 9.27
C GLU A 335 -5.00 -8.24 8.71
N GLU A 336 -6.07 -7.72 8.10
CA GLU A 336 -7.10 -8.50 7.40
C GLU A 336 -6.53 -9.21 6.15
N ARG A 337 -5.68 -8.55 5.35
CA ARG A 337 -4.98 -9.15 4.21
C ARG A 337 -4.05 -10.28 4.65
N LEU A 338 -3.21 -10.05 5.66
CA LEU A 338 -2.32 -11.07 6.23
C LEU A 338 -3.10 -12.24 6.82
N LYS A 339 -4.27 -12.01 7.44
CA LYS A 339 -5.17 -13.08 7.88
C LYS A 339 -5.80 -13.87 6.72
N LYS A 340 -6.14 -13.22 5.60
CA LYS A 340 -6.62 -13.90 4.38
C LYS A 340 -5.51 -14.77 3.78
N GLU A 341 -4.31 -14.21 3.66
CA GLU A 341 -3.12 -14.88 3.11
C GLU A 341 -2.69 -16.07 3.97
N GLN A 342 -2.63 -15.90 5.30
CA GLN A 342 -2.36 -17.01 6.23
C GLN A 342 -3.41 -18.14 6.11
N LYS A 343 -4.70 -17.81 6.03
CA LYS A 343 -5.76 -18.83 5.85
C LYS A 343 -5.66 -19.56 4.51
N LYS A 344 -5.29 -18.86 3.45
CA LYS A 344 -5.06 -19.44 2.11
C LYS A 344 -3.90 -20.44 2.17
N ASP A 345 -2.78 -20.04 2.77
CA ASP A 345 -1.61 -20.91 2.95
C ASP A 345 -1.95 -22.13 3.83
N GLU A 346 -2.70 -21.93 4.92
CA GLU A 346 -3.20 -23.03 5.76
C GLU A 346 -4.11 -23.99 4.98
N ALA A 347 -5.03 -23.49 4.14
CA ALA A 347 -5.93 -24.30 3.33
C ALA A 347 -5.19 -25.10 2.24
N TYR A 348 -4.28 -24.47 1.49
CA TYR A 348 -3.42 -25.16 0.52
C TYR A 348 -2.49 -26.18 1.20
N GLN A 349 -2.03 -25.89 2.43
CA GLN A 349 -1.20 -26.82 3.17
C GLN A 349 -1.97 -28.08 3.60
N LYS A 350 -3.26 -28.01 3.97
CA LYS A 350 -4.10 -29.19 4.24
C LYS A 350 -4.15 -30.16 3.06
N ILE A 351 -4.32 -29.67 1.82
CA ILE A 351 -4.37 -30.52 0.62
C ILE A 351 -3.06 -31.30 0.46
N LEU A 352 -1.92 -30.62 0.66
CA LEU A 352 -0.60 -31.26 0.61
C LEU A 352 -0.38 -32.25 1.76
N ASP A 353 -0.88 -31.97 2.96
CA ASP A 353 -0.88 -32.91 4.09
C ASP A 353 -1.71 -34.16 3.76
N GLU A 354 -2.88 -34.01 3.17
CA GLU A 354 -3.80 -35.10 2.83
C GLU A 354 -3.21 -36.03 1.74
N TYR A 355 -2.55 -35.47 0.71
CA TYR A 355 -1.79 -36.27 -0.25
C TYR A 355 -0.61 -37.01 0.42
N GLN A 356 0.03 -36.39 1.41
CA GLN A 356 1.14 -37.02 2.15
C GLN A 356 0.64 -38.16 3.05
N GLU A 357 -0.48 -37.97 3.75
CA GLU A 357 -1.12 -39.01 4.57
C GLU A 357 -1.60 -40.19 3.71
N ALA A 358 -2.24 -39.91 2.57
CA ALA A 358 -2.68 -40.91 1.61
C ALA A 358 -1.53 -41.79 1.08
N LEU A 359 -0.35 -41.20 0.82
CA LEU A 359 0.86 -41.94 0.44
C LEU A 359 1.45 -42.78 1.59
N LEU A 360 1.27 -42.36 2.85
CA LEU A 360 1.73 -43.10 4.04
C LEU A 360 0.80 -44.27 4.37
N MET A 361 -0.52 -44.09 4.20
CA MET A 361 -1.54 -45.11 4.44
C MET A 361 -1.64 -46.12 3.29
N GLY A 362 -1.24 -45.71 2.08
CA GLY A 362 -1.21 -46.53 0.88
C GLY A 362 -2.53 -46.48 0.11
N ALA A 363 -2.44 -46.52 -1.21
CA ALA A 363 -3.57 -46.37 -2.13
C ALA A 363 -4.65 -47.44 -1.92
N SER A 364 -4.29 -48.60 -1.39
CA SER A 364 -5.26 -49.66 -1.06
C SER A 364 -6.16 -49.33 0.13
N GLU A 365 -5.76 -48.45 1.04
CA GLU A 365 -6.63 -47.95 2.11
C GLU A 365 -7.43 -46.72 1.63
N VAL A 366 -6.79 -45.81 0.89
CA VAL A 366 -7.46 -44.65 0.24
C VAL A 366 -8.61 -45.10 -0.68
N GLN A 367 -8.46 -46.23 -1.38
CA GLN A 367 -9.54 -46.81 -2.22
C GLN A 367 -10.68 -47.46 -1.41
N LYS A 368 -10.47 -47.83 -0.15
CA LYS A 368 -11.53 -48.37 0.73
C LYS A 368 -12.32 -47.28 1.43
N ASP A 369 -11.67 -46.17 1.74
CA ASP A 369 -12.26 -45.00 2.39
C ASP A 369 -11.94 -43.71 1.62
N PRO A 370 -12.57 -43.51 0.44
CA PRO A 370 -12.40 -42.28 -0.33
C PRO A 370 -13.06 -41.06 0.34
N GLU A 371 -14.00 -41.27 1.28
CA GLU A 371 -14.62 -40.17 2.05
C GLU A 371 -13.65 -39.59 3.10
N GLY A 372 -12.68 -40.39 3.56
CA GLY A 372 -11.56 -39.94 4.39
C GLY A 372 -10.52 -39.07 3.68
N TYR A 373 -10.53 -39.02 2.34
CA TYR A 373 -9.59 -38.24 1.52
C TYR A 373 -10.30 -37.40 0.44
N PRO A 374 -11.19 -36.47 0.83
CA PRO A 374 -12.08 -35.77 -0.09
C PRO A 374 -11.40 -34.72 -0.99
N ASN A 375 -10.18 -34.27 -0.65
CA ASN A 375 -9.51 -33.16 -1.33
C ASN A 375 -8.43 -33.60 -2.33
N ILE A 376 -8.20 -34.91 -2.50
CA ILE A 376 -7.11 -35.43 -3.34
C ILE A 376 -7.61 -36.24 -4.54
N ASN A 377 -6.74 -36.41 -5.54
CA ASN A 377 -6.96 -37.38 -6.61
C ASN A 377 -6.40 -38.76 -6.16
N PRO A 378 -7.24 -39.77 -5.88
CA PRO A 378 -6.79 -41.07 -5.37
C PRO A 378 -6.08 -41.91 -6.46
N LEU A 379 -6.34 -41.66 -7.75
CA LEU A 379 -5.65 -42.32 -8.85
C LEU A 379 -4.18 -41.88 -8.94
N LEU A 380 -3.90 -40.60 -8.64
CA LEU A 380 -2.53 -40.10 -8.55
C LEU A 380 -1.72 -40.81 -7.44
N VAL A 381 -2.34 -41.04 -6.28
CA VAL A 381 -1.72 -41.80 -5.17
C VAL A 381 -1.46 -43.25 -5.59
N PHE A 382 -2.45 -43.90 -6.21
CA PHE A 382 -2.33 -45.28 -6.73
C PHE A 382 -1.21 -45.45 -7.75
N LEU A 383 -1.10 -44.54 -8.73
CA LEU A 383 -0.03 -44.57 -9.73
C LEU A 383 1.34 -44.37 -9.08
N THR A 384 1.46 -43.38 -8.19
CA THR A 384 2.70 -43.07 -7.45
C THR A 384 3.23 -44.29 -6.69
N GLU A 385 2.35 -45.04 -6.00
CA GLU A 385 2.72 -46.25 -5.27
C GLU A 385 3.05 -47.42 -6.21
N THR A 386 2.17 -47.72 -7.17
CA THR A 386 2.30 -48.91 -8.04
C THR A 386 3.47 -48.83 -9.02
N ASP A 387 3.86 -47.62 -9.43
CA ASP A 387 5.07 -47.37 -10.23
C ASP A 387 6.38 -47.56 -9.44
N LYS A 388 6.31 -47.84 -8.13
CA LYS A 388 7.46 -48.09 -7.23
C LYS A 388 8.43 -46.90 -7.19
N GLY A 389 7.89 -45.68 -7.08
CA GLY A 389 8.69 -44.46 -7.03
C GLY A 389 9.30 -44.04 -8.37
N LYS A 390 8.71 -44.47 -9.50
CA LYS A 390 9.02 -43.87 -10.82
C LYS A 390 8.16 -42.67 -11.16
N THR A 391 7.08 -42.45 -10.42
CA THR A 391 6.19 -41.30 -10.55
C THR A 391 6.15 -40.61 -9.19
N GLU A 392 6.22 -39.29 -9.19
CA GLU A 392 6.24 -38.43 -8.01
C GLU A 392 5.07 -37.45 -8.06
N ILE A 393 4.48 -37.16 -6.89
CA ILE A 393 3.55 -36.04 -6.74
C ILE A 393 4.38 -34.75 -6.58
N ILE A 394 4.04 -33.76 -7.39
CA ILE A 394 4.68 -32.45 -7.42
C ILE A 394 3.63 -31.35 -7.25
N TYR A 395 4.06 -30.16 -6.80
CA TYR A 395 3.18 -29.02 -6.66
C TYR A 395 3.87 -27.69 -7.01
N THR A 396 3.08 -26.69 -7.39
CA THR A 396 3.56 -25.31 -7.57
C THR A 396 2.42 -24.30 -7.34
N MET A 397 2.76 -23.02 -7.30
CA MET A 397 1.80 -21.91 -7.21
C MET A 397 1.83 -21.11 -8.50
N TYR A 398 0.70 -20.99 -9.17
CA TYR A 398 0.56 -20.27 -10.44
C TYR A 398 -0.69 -19.39 -10.42
N ASP A 399 -0.63 -18.25 -11.08
CA ASP A 399 -1.74 -17.30 -11.25
C ASP A 399 -2.33 -17.58 -12.63
N ILE A 400 -3.53 -18.19 -12.68
CA ILE A 400 -4.14 -18.64 -13.94
C ILE A 400 -4.88 -17.50 -14.65
N ASP A 401 -5.45 -16.55 -13.92
CA ASP A 401 -6.33 -15.51 -14.45
C ASP A 401 -5.73 -14.09 -14.45
N GLU A 402 -4.46 -13.97 -14.05
CA GLU A 402 -3.72 -12.70 -13.89
C GLU A 402 -4.33 -11.77 -12.82
N SER A 403 -5.07 -12.33 -11.85
CA SER A 403 -5.67 -11.59 -10.73
C SER A 403 -4.65 -11.12 -9.69
N GLY A 404 -3.43 -11.67 -9.70
CA GLY A 404 -2.40 -11.46 -8.69
C GLY A 404 -2.53 -12.38 -7.47
N GLU A 405 -3.61 -13.15 -7.36
CA GLU A 405 -3.72 -14.30 -6.46
C GLU A 405 -3.11 -15.54 -7.14
N LYS A 406 -2.85 -16.62 -6.38
CA LYS A 406 -2.26 -17.84 -6.94
C LYS A 406 -3.01 -19.09 -6.50
N GLU A 407 -3.25 -19.95 -7.46
CA GLU A 407 -3.82 -21.27 -7.32
C GLU A 407 -2.73 -22.28 -6.99
N LEU A 408 -3.08 -23.27 -6.17
CA LEU A 408 -2.25 -24.43 -5.96
C LEU A 408 -2.45 -25.41 -7.11
N LEU A 409 -1.38 -25.68 -7.87
CA LEU A 409 -1.35 -26.73 -8.87
C LEU A 409 -0.75 -27.99 -8.24
N ILE A 410 -1.48 -29.10 -8.33
CA ILE A 410 -0.96 -30.44 -8.05
C ILE A 410 -0.69 -31.14 -9.39
N GLY A 411 0.42 -31.85 -9.47
CA GLY A 411 0.82 -32.55 -10.68
C GLY A 411 1.53 -33.88 -10.43
N SER A 412 1.82 -34.57 -11.53
CA SER A 412 2.64 -35.78 -11.57
C SER A 412 3.90 -35.55 -12.38
N ARG A 413 4.99 -36.18 -11.96
CA ARG A 413 6.27 -36.24 -12.70
C ARG A 413 6.77 -37.67 -12.73
N SER A 414 6.91 -38.24 -13.91
CA SER A 414 7.53 -39.56 -14.07
C SER A 414 9.01 -39.44 -14.41
N ASN A 415 9.82 -40.43 -14.02
CA ASN A 415 11.27 -40.47 -14.24
C ASN A 415 11.62 -40.35 -15.74
N GLY A 416 12.04 -39.17 -16.16
CA GLY A 416 12.39 -38.83 -17.55
C GLY A 416 11.20 -38.46 -18.43
N GLY A 417 10.03 -38.15 -17.86
CA GLY A 417 8.86 -37.60 -18.55
C GLY A 417 8.52 -36.18 -18.12
N ASP A 418 7.65 -35.52 -18.88
CA ASP A 418 7.22 -34.13 -18.64
C ASP A 418 6.33 -34.02 -17.39
N GLU A 419 6.37 -32.86 -16.70
CA GLU A 419 5.45 -32.55 -15.61
C GLU A 419 4.02 -32.33 -16.14
N ARG A 420 3.02 -32.91 -15.45
CA ARG A 420 1.59 -32.81 -15.82
C ARG A 420 0.77 -32.26 -14.68
N VAL A 421 -0.15 -31.35 -14.96
CA VAL A 421 -1.15 -30.89 -13.98
C VAL A 421 -2.25 -31.95 -13.83
N VAL A 422 -2.57 -32.29 -12.59
CA VAL A 422 -3.57 -33.31 -12.21
C VAL A 422 -4.69 -32.72 -11.36
N GLY A 423 -4.46 -31.58 -10.69
CA GLY A 423 -5.48 -30.84 -9.96
C GLY A 423 -5.16 -29.35 -9.87
N VAL A 424 -6.21 -28.53 -9.83
CA VAL A 424 -6.14 -27.07 -9.68
C VAL A 424 -6.99 -26.70 -8.49
N TYR A 425 -6.40 -26.01 -7.51
CA TYR A 425 -7.05 -25.70 -6.25
C TYR A 425 -7.12 -24.20 -6.02
N CYS A 426 -8.33 -23.69 -5.86
CA CYS A 426 -8.62 -22.28 -5.60
C CYS A 426 -9.13 -22.09 -4.17
N PHE A 427 -8.77 -20.97 -3.54
CA PHE A 427 -9.19 -20.62 -2.19
C PHE A 427 -10.41 -19.66 -2.22
N ASP A 428 -11.55 -20.12 -1.69
CA ASP A 428 -12.81 -19.36 -1.74
C ASP A 428 -13.00 -18.35 -0.58
N GLY A 429 -11.95 -18.13 0.22
CA GLY A 429 -12.01 -17.32 1.44
C GLY A 429 -12.28 -18.12 2.72
N VAL A 430 -12.74 -19.36 2.61
CA VAL A 430 -13.00 -20.29 3.72
C VAL A 430 -12.08 -21.51 3.66
N ASP A 431 -12.02 -22.19 2.52
CA ASP A 431 -11.15 -23.34 2.28
C ASP A 431 -10.67 -23.43 0.83
N ALA A 432 -9.79 -24.37 0.54
CA ALA A 432 -9.28 -24.62 -0.81
C ALA A 432 -10.01 -25.81 -1.46
N LYS A 433 -10.51 -25.62 -2.68
CA LYS A 433 -11.33 -26.61 -3.42
C LYS A 433 -10.67 -27.02 -4.72
N ASN A 434 -10.73 -28.30 -5.06
CA ASN A 434 -10.36 -28.77 -6.40
C ASN A 434 -11.40 -28.26 -7.42
N MET A 435 -10.94 -27.65 -8.50
CA MET A 435 -11.78 -27.11 -9.57
C MET A 435 -12.23 -28.17 -10.58
N PHE A 436 -11.65 -29.37 -10.57
CA PHE A 436 -11.96 -30.43 -11.52
C PHE A 436 -12.27 -31.76 -10.83
N GLU A 437 -13.51 -32.22 -10.97
CA GLU A 437 -13.98 -33.51 -10.43
C GLU A 437 -13.51 -34.73 -11.25
N ASP A 438 -12.81 -34.54 -12.38
CA ASP A 438 -12.30 -35.64 -13.21
C ASP A 438 -11.13 -36.36 -12.53
N GLN A 439 -11.47 -37.41 -11.79
CA GLN A 439 -10.51 -38.30 -11.13
C GLN A 439 -9.54 -38.98 -12.11
N THR A 440 -9.82 -39.02 -13.41
CA THR A 440 -8.97 -39.67 -14.43
C THR A 440 -7.84 -38.79 -14.96
N LEU A 441 -7.73 -37.53 -14.52
CA LEU A 441 -6.65 -36.58 -14.85
C LEU A 441 -5.23 -37.07 -14.53
N ALA A 442 -5.08 -38.10 -13.70
CA ALA A 442 -3.78 -38.71 -13.41
C ALA A 442 -3.32 -39.74 -14.48
N GLU A 443 -4.22 -40.22 -15.34
CA GLU A 443 -3.96 -41.35 -16.26
C GLU A 443 -4.51 -41.14 -17.69
N ARG A 444 -5.81 -40.88 -17.83
CA ARG A 444 -6.55 -40.99 -19.11
C ARG A 444 -7.02 -39.64 -19.64
N SER A 445 -7.21 -38.67 -18.76
CA SER A 445 -7.45 -37.27 -19.12
C SER A 445 -6.16 -36.47 -19.02
N LEU A 446 -6.04 -35.41 -19.83
CA LEU A 446 -4.91 -34.48 -19.80
C LEU A 446 -5.44 -33.06 -19.61
N LEU A 447 -5.06 -32.41 -18.50
CA LEU A 447 -5.27 -30.98 -18.28
C LEU A 447 -4.04 -30.19 -18.77
N GLN A 448 -4.29 -29.21 -19.62
CA GLN A 448 -3.32 -28.21 -20.06
C GLN A 448 -3.81 -26.82 -19.68
N ILE A 449 -2.90 -25.98 -19.19
CA ILE A 449 -3.16 -24.57 -18.91
C ILE A 449 -2.43 -23.75 -19.98
N TYR A 450 -3.11 -22.76 -20.56
CA TYR A 450 -2.55 -21.84 -21.56
C TYR A 450 -2.20 -20.50 -20.91
N GLU A 451 -1.18 -19.81 -21.46
CA GLU A 451 -0.71 -18.49 -21.00
C GLU A 451 -1.81 -17.41 -20.99
N ASN A 452 -2.95 -17.63 -21.65
CA ASN A 452 -4.09 -16.71 -21.69
C ASN A 452 -5.20 -17.02 -20.65
N GLY A 453 -4.92 -17.89 -19.67
CA GLY A 453 -5.87 -18.35 -18.65
C GLY A 453 -6.93 -19.35 -19.12
N THR A 454 -6.79 -19.92 -20.32
CA THR A 454 -7.65 -21.01 -20.79
C THR A 454 -7.13 -22.34 -20.25
N MET A 455 -8.02 -23.13 -19.66
CA MET A 455 -7.74 -24.51 -19.24
C MET A 455 -8.43 -25.46 -20.22
N TYR A 456 -7.71 -26.49 -20.66
CA TYR A 456 -8.16 -27.47 -21.64
C TYR A 456 -8.02 -28.87 -21.06
N ILE A 457 -9.13 -29.62 -21.03
CA ILE A 457 -9.14 -31.03 -20.66
C ILE A 457 -9.47 -31.87 -21.89
N TYR A 458 -8.53 -32.73 -22.28
CA TYR A 458 -8.79 -33.83 -23.19
C TYR A 458 -9.13 -35.08 -22.38
N GLY A 459 -10.36 -35.57 -22.47
CA GLY A 459 -10.83 -36.78 -21.78
C GLY A 459 -11.03 -37.96 -22.74
N SER A 460 -10.28 -39.05 -22.54
CA SER A 460 -10.36 -40.24 -23.40
C SER A 460 -11.46 -41.21 -22.98
N GLY A 461 -12.46 -41.41 -23.86
CA GLY A 461 -13.43 -42.51 -23.77
C GLY A 461 -12.95 -43.82 -24.43
N GLY A 462 -11.89 -43.75 -25.23
CA GLY A 462 -11.33 -44.86 -26.00
C GLY A 462 -10.28 -44.40 -27.01
N ALA A 463 -9.90 -45.28 -27.94
CA ALA A 463 -8.94 -44.96 -29.00
C ALA A 463 -9.50 -44.03 -30.10
N SER A 464 -10.83 -44.01 -30.23
CA SER A 464 -11.57 -43.33 -31.29
C SER A 464 -12.66 -42.38 -30.75
N TYR A 465 -12.92 -42.37 -29.44
CA TYR A 465 -13.99 -41.61 -28.81
C TYR A 465 -13.49 -40.85 -27.57
N GLY A 466 -13.96 -39.63 -27.34
CA GLY A 466 -13.62 -38.82 -26.17
C GLY A 466 -14.30 -37.46 -26.13
N ASN A 467 -13.86 -36.60 -25.22
CA ASN A 467 -14.30 -35.22 -25.07
C ASN A 467 -13.11 -34.27 -25.06
N ALA A 468 -13.34 -33.05 -25.54
CA ALA A 468 -12.42 -31.93 -25.45
C ALA A 468 -13.17 -30.75 -24.83
N SER A 469 -12.88 -30.46 -23.56
CA SER A 469 -13.57 -29.43 -22.77
C SER A 469 -12.64 -28.25 -22.48
N PHE A 470 -13.18 -27.03 -22.57
CA PHE A 470 -12.47 -25.78 -22.36
C PHE A 470 -13.10 -25.01 -21.20
N TYR A 471 -12.24 -24.46 -20.35
CA TYR A 471 -12.61 -23.78 -19.12
C TYR A 471 -11.84 -22.46 -18.97
N ARG A 472 -12.38 -21.53 -18.19
CA ARG A 472 -11.72 -20.32 -17.71
C ARG A 472 -12.13 -20.06 -16.26
N MET A 473 -11.36 -19.26 -15.52
CA MET A 473 -11.84 -18.66 -14.29
C MET A 473 -12.98 -17.67 -14.57
N ASP A 474 -13.90 -17.53 -13.64
CA ASP A 474 -14.98 -16.53 -13.67
C ASP A 474 -14.65 -15.24 -12.90
N GLY A 475 -13.57 -15.22 -12.13
CA GLY A 475 -13.16 -14.11 -11.26
C GLY A 475 -13.67 -14.22 -9.81
N GLU A 476 -14.47 -15.23 -9.47
CA GLU A 476 -14.94 -15.51 -8.09
C GLU A 476 -14.24 -16.73 -7.47
N HIS A 477 -13.05 -17.08 -7.96
CA HIS A 477 -12.28 -18.28 -7.61
C HIS A 477 -12.96 -19.60 -8.03
N THR A 478 -13.77 -19.59 -9.09
CA THR A 478 -14.41 -20.79 -9.66
C THR A 478 -14.09 -20.94 -11.16
N VAL A 479 -14.30 -22.15 -11.70
CA VAL A 479 -14.11 -22.45 -13.13
C VAL A 479 -15.43 -22.64 -13.84
N ILE A 480 -15.56 -22.02 -15.01
CA ILE A 480 -16.70 -22.16 -15.91
C ILE A 480 -16.31 -22.91 -17.17
N GLN A 481 -17.11 -23.90 -17.58
CA GLN A 481 -16.93 -24.59 -18.87
C GLN A 481 -17.42 -23.67 -19.99
N THR A 482 -16.50 -23.14 -20.79
CA THR A 482 -16.80 -22.22 -21.89
C THR A 482 -17.25 -22.96 -23.15
N GLU A 483 -16.71 -24.15 -23.38
CA GLU A 483 -16.99 -24.95 -24.57
C GLU A 483 -16.68 -26.43 -24.33
N GLN A 484 -17.35 -27.31 -25.05
CA GLN A 484 -17.05 -28.74 -25.09
C GLN A 484 -17.29 -29.26 -26.50
N TYR A 485 -16.48 -30.23 -26.91
CA TYR A 485 -16.67 -31.04 -28.10
C TYR A 485 -16.72 -32.51 -27.71
N THR A 486 -17.64 -33.26 -28.30
CA THR A 486 -17.46 -34.70 -28.44
C THR A 486 -16.51 -34.95 -29.60
N PHE A 487 -15.65 -35.95 -29.43
CA PHE A 487 -14.71 -36.40 -30.45
C PHE A 487 -15.03 -37.85 -30.81
N ASP A 488 -15.38 -38.12 -32.08
CA ASP A 488 -15.65 -39.46 -32.61
C ASP A 488 -15.01 -39.66 -33.99
N MET A 489 -13.92 -40.42 -34.02
CA MET A 489 -13.17 -40.80 -35.22
C MET A 489 -13.84 -41.90 -36.06
N GLU A 490 -14.76 -42.68 -35.47
CA GLU A 490 -15.42 -43.81 -36.15
C GLU A 490 -16.76 -43.39 -36.76
N GLY A 491 -17.57 -42.62 -36.03
CA GLY A 491 -18.81 -42.04 -36.55
C GLY A 491 -18.59 -40.86 -37.50
N HIS A 492 -17.58 -40.01 -37.25
CA HIS A 492 -17.38 -38.75 -37.95
C HIS A 492 -15.94 -38.52 -38.46
N PRO A 493 -15.34 -39.44 -39.25
CA PRO A 493 -13.90 -39.45 -39.56
C PRO A 493 -13.32 -38.16 -40.18
N GLU A 494 -14.11 -37.43 -40.97
CA GLU A 494 -13.73 -36.16 -41.63
C GLU A 494 -13.90 -34.92 -40.73
N GLN A 495 -14.83 -34.98 -39.78
CA GLN A 495 -15.15 -33.90 -38.84
C GLN A 495 -15.34 -34.46 -37.42
N PRO A 496 -14.31 -35.07 -36.82
CA PRO A 496 -14.50 -35.90 -35.64
C PRO A 496 -14.82 -35.08 -34.39
N TYR A 497 -14.47 -33.78 -34.34
CA TYR A 497 -14.77 -32.89 -33.21
C TYR A 497 -16.06 -32.12 -33.49
N TYR A 498 -17.12 -32.33 -32.71
CA TYR A 498 -18.40 -31.63 -32.91
C TYR A 498 -19.11 -31.29 -31.60
N ASN A 499 -19.98 -30.28 -31.69
CA ASN A 499 -20.93 -29.89 -30.66
C ASN A 499 -22.19 -29.29 -31.32
N ASP A 500 -23.12 -28.74 -30.52
CA ASP A 500 -24.38 -28.17 -31.01
C ASP A 500 -24.20 -26.95 -31.95
N LYS A 501 -23.01 -26.35 -32.02
CA LYS A 501 -22.71 -25.14 -32.79
C LYS A 501 -21.94 -25.43 -34.08
N GLU A 502 -20.97 -26.35 -34.04
CA GLU A 502 -20.09 -26.62 -35.18
C GLU A 502 -19.50 -28.04 -35.19
N ALA A 503 -19.00 -28.46 -36.36
CA ALA A 503 -18.26 -29.70 -36.57
C ALA A 503 -16.95 -29.42 -37.32
N LEU A 504 -15.83 -29.89 -36.78
CA LEU A 504 -14.47 -29.51 -37.14
C LEU A 504 -13.63 -30.73 -37.56
N SER A 505 -12.87 -30.58 -38.63
CA SER A 505 -11.79 -31.53 -38.97
C SER A 505 -10.66 -31.45 -37.94
N LYS A 506 -9.76 -32.44 -37.96
CA LYS A 506 -8.59 -32.49 -37.05
C LYS A 506 -7.71 -31.26 -37.23
N GLU A 507 -7.52 -30.80 -38.46
CA GLU A 507 -6.71 -29.62 -38.81
C GLU A 507 -7.40 -28.31 -38.39
N ALA A 508 -8.74 -28.26 -38.41
CA ALA A 508 -9.49 -27.11 -37.95
C ALA A 508 -9.47 -27.03 -36.41
N PHE A 509 -9.64 -28.17 -35.73
CA PHE A 509 -9.54 -28.26 -34.27
C PHE A 509 -8.12 -27.98 -33.78
N GLN A 510 -7.08 -28.50 -34.45
CA GLN A 510 -5.69 -28.18 -34.11
C GLN A 510 -5.42 -26.67 -34.23
N LYS A 511 -5.88 -26.01 -35.30
CA LYS A 511 -5.77 -24.55 -35.43
C LYS A 511 -6.48 -23.78 -34.31
N LYS A 512 -7.58 -24.34 -33.76
CA LYS A 512 -8.26 -23.77 -32.60
C LYS A 512 -7.38 -23.85 -31.35
N LEU A 513 -6.74 -25.00 -31.09
CA LEU A 513 -5.72 -25.13 -30.03
C LEU A 513 -4.51 -24.21 -30.26
N ASP A 514 -3.97 -24.14 -31.47
CA ASP A 514 -2.84 -23.27 -31.82
C ASP A 514 -3.18 -21.78 -31.62
N SER A 515 -4.45 -21.40 -31.79
CA SER A 515 -4.92 -20.02 -31.59
C SER A 515 -5.03 -19.60 -30.12
N MET A 516 -4.98 -20.54 -29.18
CA MET A 516 -5.00 -20.27 -27.74
C MET A 516 -3.64 -19.80 -27.20
N GLY A 517 -2.61 -19.76 -28.05
CA GLY A 517 -1.25 -19.40 -27.66
C GLY A 517 -0.47 -20.60 -27.13
N LYS A 518 0.49 -20.36 -26.23
CA LYS A 518 1.33 -21.43 -25.68
C LYS A 518 0.70 -22.01 -24.42
N THR A 519 0.97 -23.28 -24.18
CA THR A 519 0.78 -23.92 -22.88
C THR A 519 1.80 -23.38 -21.88
N VAL A 520 1.35 -23.12 -20.65
CA VAL A 520 2.19 -22.74 -19.52
C VAL A 520 3.29 -23.80 -19.33
N SER A 521 4.54 -23.34 -19.24
CA SER A 521 5.72 -24.21 -19.17
C SER A 521 6.84 -23.56 -18.35
N GLY A 522 7.85 -24.33 -17.92
CA GLY A 522 8.95 -23.82 -17.10
C GLY A 522 8.56 -23.47 -15.65
N LEU A 523 7.42 -23.96 -15.17
CA LEU A 523 6.98 -23.80 -13.78
C LEU A 523 8.00 -24.43 -12.82
N LYS A 524 8.21 -23.77 -11.67
CA LYS A 524 9.10 -24.28 -10.61
C LYS A 524 8.33 -25.23 -9.71
N TRP A 525 8.29 -26.49 -10.12
CA TRP A 525 7.71 -27.58 -9.36
C TRP A 525 8.56 -27.94 -8.14
N LYS A 526 7.91 -28.21 -7.02
CA LYS A 526 8.48 -28.81 -5.80
C LYS A 526 7.98 -30.24 -5.67
N THR A 527 8.80 -31.14 -5.14
CA THR A 527 8.37 -32.52 -4.88
C THR A 527 7.60 -32.59 -3.56
N LEU A 528 6.52 -33.37 -3.48
CA LEU A 528 5.74 -33.50 -2.25
C LEU A 528 6.57 -34.05 -1.07
N SER A 529 7.56 -34.91 -1.36
CA SER A 529 8.53 -35.45 -0.40
C SER A 529 9.58 -34.44 0.09
N GLU A 530 9.78 -33.31 -0.59
CA GLU A 530 10.75 -32.25 -0.23
C GLU A 530 10.20 -31.27 0.83
N ARG A 531 9.22 -31.69 1.63
CA ARG A 531 8.54 -30.80 2.57
C ARG A 531 9.50 -30.25 3.63
N ILE A 532 9.84 -28.97 3.48
CA ILE A 532 10.52 -28.07 4.43
C ILE A 532 11.46 -28.80 5.40
N THR A 533 12.47 -29.50 4.86
CA THR A 533 13.76 -29.66 5.54
C THR A 533 14.52 -28.35 5.48
N GLY A 534 13.90 -27.30 6.03
CA GLY A 534 14.53 -26.02 6.25
C GLY A 534 15.59 -26.18 7.33
N GLU A 535 16.81 -26.57 6.95
CA GLU A 535 17.98 -26.32 7.80
C GLU A 535 18.19 -24.80 8.00
N ALA A 536 17.68 -23.98 7.06
CA ALA A 536 17.51 -22.54 7.26
C ALA A 536 16.32 -22.21 8.20
N ASP A 537 15.15 -22.82 8.01
CA ASP A 537 13.93 -22.44 8.74
C ASP A 537 13.75 -23.07 10.12
N LEU A 538 14.40 -24.19 10.47
CA LEU A 538 14.46 -24.65 11.86
C LEU A 538 15.36 -23.75 12.70
N GLU A 539 16.38 -23.13 12.10
CA GLU A 539 17.20 -22.13 12.78
C GLU A 539 16.48 -20.78 12.86
N VAL A 540 15.77 -20.35 11.80
CA VAL A 540 14.93 -19.13 11.82
C VAL A 540 13.72 -19.30 12.73
N ALA A 541 13.03 -20.45 12.74
CA ALA A 541 11.91 -20.73 13.64
C ALA A 541 12.39 -20.86 15.09
N LYS A 542 13.53 -21.49 15.38
CA LYS A 542 14.13 -21.44 16.72
C LYS A 542 14.58 -20.04 17.10
N LYS A 543 15.14 -19.25 16.18
CA LYS A 543 15.49 -17.84 16.42
C LYS A 543 14.24 -16.97 16.62
N ALA A 544 13.12 -17.27 15.96
CA ALA A 544 11.84 -16.59 16.13
C ALA A 544 11.10 -17.01 17.41
N GLU A 545 11.22 -18.28 17.82
CA GLU A 545 10.70 -18.79 19.09
C GLU A 545 11.56 -18.28 20.27
N GLU A 546 12.89 -18.24 20.13
CA GLU A 546 13.79 -17.56 21.06
C GLU A 546 13.57 -16.04 21.07
N ALA A 547 13.32 -15.40 19.92
CA ALA A 547 13.01 -13.97 19.86
C ALA A 547 11.68 -13.69 20.55
N LYS A 548 10.63 -14.49 20.30
CA LYS A 548 9.36 -14.41 21.05
C LYS A 548 9.61 -14.61 22.54
N LYS A 549 10.34 -15.64 22.97
CA LYS A 549 10.66 -15.87 24.39
C LYS A 549 11.49 -14.74 25.01
N LYS A 550 12.44 -14.15 24.26
CA LYS A 550 13.23 -12.98 24.68
C LYS A 550 12.39 -11.71 24.72
N GLU A 551 11.45 -11.51 23.81
CA GLU A 551 10.53 -10.37 23.79
C GLU A 551 9.48 -10.50 24.91
N GLU A 552 8.96 -11.69 25.17
CA GLU A 552 8.05 -11.97 26.28
C GLU A 552 8.76 -11.84 27.63
N ALA A 553 10.01 -12.28 27.73
CA ALA A 553 10.87 -12.05 28.90
C ALA A 553 11.16 -10.55 29.08
N LYS A 554 11.47 -9.82 28.00
CA LYS A 554 11.71 -8.37 28.02
C LYS A 554 10.45 -7.60 28.42
N LYS A 555 9.26 -7.97 27.91
CA LYS A 555 7.98 -7.39 28.33
C LYS A 555 7.67 -7.69 29.80
N LYS A 556 7.98 -8.89 30.30
CA LYS A 556 7.87 -9.24 31.73
C LYS A 556 8.87 -8.46 32.59
N GLU A 557 10.09 -8.21 32.10
CA GLU A 557 11.11 -7.40 32.78
C GLU A 557 10.76 -5.90 32.77
N GLU A 558 10.26 -5.37 31.66
CA GLU A 558 9.79 -3.98 31.53
C GLU A 558 8.53 -3.74 32.37
N ALA A 559 7.58 -4.69 32.42
CA ALA A 559 6.44 -4.65 33.32
C ALA A 559 6.90 -4.64 34.79
N LYS A 560 7.86 -5.51 35.17
CA LYS A 560 8.43 -5.54 36.52
C LYS A 560 9.19 -4.25 36.87
N LYS A 561 9.95 -3.68 35.93
CA LYS A 561 10.62 -2.37 36.10
C LYS A 561 9.62 -1.22 36.22
N ALA A 562 8.50 -1.26 35.50
CA ALA A 562 7.42 -0.27 35.63
C ALA A 562 6.71 -0.38 36.98
N GLU A 563 6.53 -1.61 37.50
CA GLU A 563 5.98 -1.87 38.82
C GLU A 563 6.94 -1.45 39.95
N GLU A 564 8.24 -1.77 39.84
CA GLU A 564 9.28 -1.30 40.75
C GLU A 564 9.42 0.23 40.72
N LYS A 565 9.29 0.86 39.53
CA LYS A 565 9.28 2.33 39.40
C LYS A 565 8.05 2.95 40.05
N LYS A 566 6.85 2.37 39.86
CA LYS A 566 5.64 2.79 40.59
C LYS A 566 5.82 2.67 42.10
N ALA A 567 6.38 1.57 42.60
CA ALA A 567 6.65 1.38 44.02
C ALA A 567 7.68 2.39 44.57
N GLN A 568 8.72 2.74 43.79
CA GLN A 568 9.68 3.79 44.14
C GLN A 568 9.06 5.19 44.11
N GLU A 569 8.23 5.52 43.11
CA GLU A 569 7.50 6.79 43.05
C GLU A 569 6.48 6.92 44.19
N GLU A 570 5.79 5.85 44.56
CA GLU A 570 4.85 5.85 45.69
C GLU A 570 5.59 5.99 47.03
N LYS A 571 6.75 5.34 47.17
CA LYS A 571 7.63 5.53 48.34
C LYS A 571 8.19 6.94 48.40
N ALA A 572 8.67 7.50 47.28
CA ALA A 572 9.16 8.87 47.20
C ALA A 572 8.07 9.89 47.56
N LYS A 573 6.82 9.68 47.10
CA LYS A 573 5.65 10.49 47.50
C LYS A 573 5.35 10.39 49.00
N LYS A 574 5.50 9.21 49.62
CA LYS A 574 5.33 9.02 51.07
C LYS A 574 6.46 9.69 51.86
N ASP A 575 7.71 9.57 51.41
CA ASP A 575 8.88 10.21 52.03
C ASP A 575 8.83 11.74 51.87
N GLU A 576 8.38 12.27 50.74
CA GLU A 576 8.16 13.71 50.51
C GLU A 576 6.99 14.24 51.37
N ALA A 577 5.89 13.50 51.48
CA ALA A 577 4.78 13.85 52.36
C ALA A 577 5.18 13.82 53.85
N ALA A 578 6.03 12.87 54.26
CA ALA A 578 6.60 12.84 55.60
C ALA A 578 7.56 14.01 55.84
N LYS A 579 8.37 14.37 54.84
CA LYS A 579 9.30 15.52 54.90
C LYS A 579 8.54 16.85 54.98
N LYS A 580 7.51 17.05 54.15
CA LYS A 580 6.60 18.21 54.22
C LYS A 580 5.90 18.32 55.58
N LYS A 581 5.43 17.22 56.15
CA LYS A 581 4.86 17.21 57.52
C LYS A 581 5.88 17.51 58.62
N ALA A 582 7.12 17.05 58.48
CA ALA A 582 8.20 17.37 59.41
C ALA A 582 8.67 18.83 59.28
N GLU A 583 8.61 19.40 58.08
CA GLU A 583 8.93 20.79 57.80
C GLU A 583 7.81 21.73 58.26
N GLU A 584 6.53 21.40 58.05
CA GLU A 584 5.38 22.06 58.69
C GLU A 584 5.43 22.00 60.22
N ALA A 585 5.82 20.87 60.81
CA ALA A 585 5.94 20.73 62.26
C ALA A 585 7.03 21.68 62.82
N LYS A 586 8.20 21.74 62.16
CA LYS A 586 9.27 22.69 62.53
C LYS A 586 8.87 24.14 62.29
N LYS A 587 8.06 24.42 61.26
CA LYS A 587 7.53 25.76 61.00
C LYS A 587 6.50 26.17 62.06
N LYS A 588 5.65 25.25 62.50
CA LYS A 588 4.70 25.46 63.61
C LYS A 588 5.38 25.62 64.97
N GLU A 589 6.47 24.89 65.26
CA GLU A 589 7.29 25.14 66.46
C GLU A 589 7.99 26.51 66.41
N ALA A 590 8.49 26.94 65.24
CA ALA A 590 9.09 28.26 65.07
C ALA A 590 8.09 29.43 65.11
N GLU A 591 6.85 29.21 64.65
CA GLU A 591 5.77 30.20 64.69
C GLU A 591 5.10 30.33 66.07
N THR A 592 5.31 29.38 67.00
CA THR A 592 4.82 29.48 68.39
C THR A 592 5.64 30.38 69.33
N GLU A 593 6.82 30.87 68.94
CA GLU A 593 7.65 31.74 69.81
C GLU A 593 7.53 33.25 69.53
N ASN A 594 6.85 33.70 68.47
CA ASN A 594 6.77 35.14 68.15
C ASN A 594 5.47 35.57 67.44
N ALA A 595 4.41 35.81 68.21
CA ALA A 595 3.40 36.86 67.94
C ALA A 595 2.36 36.99 69.08
N GLY A 596 2.72 37.70 70.14
CA GLY A 596 1.72 38.32 71.02
C GLY A 596 1.42 39.75 70.57
N GLN A 597 0.14 40.13 70.57
CA GLN A 597 -0.39 41.51 70.60
C GLN A 597 -0.61 42.31 69.28
N SER A 598 -1.88 42.28 68.85
CA SER A 598 -2.81 43.43 68.62
C SER A 598 -2.58 44.49 67.52
N GLN A 599 -3.47 44.40 66.51
CA GLN A 599 -4.38 45.43 65.93
C GLN A 599 -3.91 46.71 65.21
N GLU A 600 -4.54 46.88 64.04
CA GLU A 600 -5.06 48.12 63.39
C GLU A 600 -4.12 49.16 62.72
N GLY A 601 -4.05 49.06 61.37
CA GLY A 601 -4.65 50.08 60.50
C GLY A 601 -3.73 51.06 59.73
N ILE A 602 -3.77 51.00 58.38
CA ILE A 602 -3.72 52.09 57.35
C ILE A 602 -3.22 51.54 55.98
N LYS A 603 -3.47 52.30 54.90
CA LYS A 603 -3.55 51.92 53.47
C LYS A 603 -2.24 52.05 52.63
N THR A 604 -1.96 51.03 51.78
CA THR A 604 -1.59 51.06 50.31
C THR A 604 -0.33 51.89 49.87
N PRO A 605 0.48 51.53 48.83
CA PRO A 605 0.10 50.81 47.60
C PRO A 605 1.11 49.84 46.90
N GLU A 606 0.66 49.34 45.73
CA GLU A 606 1.41 48.78 44.56
C GLU A 606 1.93 47.31 44.52
N ASN A 607 1.07 46.43 43.95
CA ASN A 607 1.26 45.43 42.86
C ASN A 607 2.65 44.89 42.43
N PRO A 608 2.73 43.71 41.76
CA PRO A 608 1.92 42.49 41.90
C PRO A 608 2.76 41.17 41.84
N ILE A 609 2.27 40.09 42.47
CA ILE A 609 2.66 38.71 42.11
C ILE A 609 1.38 37.88 41.95
N GLN A 610 1.35 37.05 40.91
CA GLN A 610 0.16 36.34 40.44
C GLN A 610 -0.34 35.32 41.46
N GLN A 611 -1.65 35.34 41.72
CA GLN A 611 -2.36 34.24 42.38
C GLN A 611 -2.72 33.18 41.34
N GLU A 612 -2.41 31.92 41.60
CA GLU A 612 -3.26 30.83 41.10
C GLU A 612 -4.52 30.85 41.96
N GLU A 613 -5.67 31.12 41.35
CA GLU A 613 -6.96 31.04 42.04
C GLU A 613 -7.31 29.57 42.31
N GLU A 614 -7.49 29.18 43.58
CA GLU A 614 -8.24 27.97 43.92
C GLU A 614 -9.71 28.18 43.49
N GLN A 615 -10.02 27.81 42.25
CA GLN A 615 -11.39 27.89 41.74
C GLN A 615 -12.30 26.93 42.50
N THR A 616 -13.35 27.48 43.12
CA THR A 616 -14.34 26.69 43.85
C THR A 616 -15.21 25.89 42.86
N PRO A 617 -15.58 24.63 43.18
CA PRO A 617 -16.49 23.84 42.36
C PRO A 617 -17.82 24.57 42.17
N VAL A 618 -18.25 24.68 40.91
CA VAL A 618 -19.48 25.40 40.50
C VAL A 618 -20.72 24.51 40.69
N TYR A 619 -20.54 23.19 40.56
CA TYR A 619 -21.62 22.20 40.62
C TYR A 619 -21.40 21.20 41.75
N SER A 620 -22.45 20.92 42.51
CA SER A 620 -22.43 19.88 43.55
C SER A 620 -22.69 18.49 42.97
N ASP A 621 -22.21 17.47 43.67
CA ASP A 621 -22.35 16.05 43.34
C ASP A 621 -23.81 15.66 43.06
N SER A 622 -24.75 16.15 43.90
CA SER A 622 -26.18 15.89 43.74
C SER A 622 -26.79 16.56 42.50
N GLU A 623 -26.29 17.72 42.09
CA GLU A 623 -26.73 18.38 40.86
C GLU A 623 -26.19 17.67 39.62
N ILE A 624 -24.93 17.21 39.68
CA ILE A 624 -24.29 16.43 38.61
C ILE A 624 -25.02 15.09 38.42
N GLN A 625 -25.23 14.34 39.51
CA GLN A 625 -25.90 13.04 39.48
C GLN A 625 -27.30 13.15 38.86
N LYS A 626 -28.12 14.10 39.35
CA LYS A 626 -29.45 14.34 38.80
C LYS A 626 -29.41 14.75 37.33
N LYS A 627 -28.42 15.55 36.91
CA LYS A 627 -28.27 15.94 35.50
C LYS A 627 -27.87 14.78 34.60
N LEU A 628 -27.03 13.87 35.08
CA LEU A 628 -26.68 12.64 34.35
C LEU A 628 -27.88 11.70 34.22
N GLU A 629 -28.70 11.56 35.26
CA GLU A 629 -29.98 10.84 35.21
C GLU A 629 -30.94 11.46 34.18
N GLU A 630 -31.13 12.79 34.21
CA GLU A 630 -31.94 13.53 33.22
C GLU A 630 -31.41 13.41 31.78
N TYR A 631 -30.08 13.30 31.60
CA TYR A 631 -29.43 13.12 30.30
C TYR A 631 -29.64 11.70 29.76
N TYR A 632 -29.31 10.67 30.55
CA TYR A 632 -29.40 9.28 30.10
C TYR A 632 -30.83 8.74 30.01
N ALA A 633 -31.80 9.32 30.73
CA ALA A 633 -33.22 9.04 30.55
C ALA A 633 -33.75 9.35 29.13
N LYS A 634 -33.05 10.21 28.35
CA LYS A 634 -33.34 10.47 26.93
C LYS A 634 -32.94 9.30 26.01
N GLY A 635 -32.12 8.37 26.51
CA GLY A 635 -31.48 7.30 25.74
C GLY A 635 -30.24 7.76 24.97
N THR A 636 -29.50 6.78 24.44
CA THR A 636 -28.30 6.98 23.63
C THR A 636 -28.37 6.14 22.35
N GLU A 637 -27.36 6.25 21.48
CA GLU A 637 -27.25 5.37 20.30
C GLU A 637 -27.01 3.90 20.68
N ASP A 638 -26.52 3.61 21.89
CA ASP A 638 -26.18 2.25 22.34
C ASP A 638 -27.26 1.60 23.24
N ALA A 639 -28.19 2.37 23.85
CA ALA A 639 -29.29 1.84 24.68
C ALA A 639 -30.48 2.82 24.85
N LYS A 640 -31.67 2.31 25.15
CA LYS A 640 -32.86 3.13 25.47
C LYS A 640 -32.80 3.64 26.91
N GLY A 641 -33.24 4.89 27.13
CA GLY A 641 -33.14 5.54 28.45
C GLY A 641 -33.91 4.83 29.59
N GLU A 642 -35.02 4.16 29.29
CA GLU A 642 -35.78 3.35 30.27
C GLU A 642 -35.03 2.10 30.77
N GLU A 643 -33.99 1.68 30.05
CA GLU A 643 -33.16 0.51 30.37
C GLU A 643 -31.83 0.89 31.02
N MET A 644 -31.55 2.19 31.19
CA MET A 644 -30.27 2.74 31.65
C MET A 644 -30.31 3.26 33.09
N THR A 645 -29.29 2.94 33.87
CA THR A 645 -29.15 3.36 35.27
C THR A 645 -27.81 4.08 35.49
N VAL A 646 -27.82 5.23 36.18
CA VAL A 646 -26.60 5.93 36.60
C VAL A 646 -26.20 5.49 38.00
N LEU A 647 -25.00 4.96 38.15
CA LEU A 647 -24.43 4.51 39.41
C LEU A 647 -23.24 5.39 39.80
N GLU A 648 -23.36 6.10 40.91
CA GLU A 648 -22.25 6.84 41.53
C GLU A 648 -21.11 5.88 41.89
N GLN A 649 -19.87 6.27 41.60
CA GLN A 649 -18.69 5.48 41.96
C GLN A 649 -17.74 6.24 42.89
N GLU A 650 -17.18 7.37 42.43
CA GLU A 650 -16.19 8.14 43.19
C GLU A 650 -16.31 9.65 42.94
N SER A 651 -15.95 10.44 43.94
CA SER A 651 -16.08 11.89 43.91
C SER A 651 -14.84 12.56 44.50
N THR A 652 -14.29 13.54 43.79
CA THR A 652 -13.11 14.31 44.20
C THR A 652 -13.45 15.80 44.34
N LYS A 653 -12.46 16.65 44.69
CA LYS A 653 -12.69 18.11 44.74
C LYS A 653 -13.03 18.71 43.38
N SER A 654 -12.51 18.16 42.29
CA SER A 654 -12.60 18.74 40.94
C SER A 654 -13.43 17.90 39.95
N GLU A 655 -13.63 16.61 40.24
CA GLU A 655 -14.25 15.65 39.31
C GLU A 655 -15.26 14.73 40.01
N TYR A 656 -16.27 14.31 39.25
CA TYR A 656 -17.31 13.37 39.68
C TYR A 656 -17.34 12.18 38.70
N LEU A 657 -17.22 10.95 39.20
CA LEU A 657 -17.07 9.74 38.39
C LEU A 657 -18.26 8.80 38.62
N VAL A 658 -18.95 8.45 37.52
CA VAL A 658 -20.08 7.52 37.53
C VAL A 658 -19.91 6.42 36.49
N LYS A 659 -20.65 5.33 36.67
CA LYS A 659 -20.88 4.30 35.66
C LYS A 659 -22.33 4.31 35.23
N VAL A 660 -22.56 4.05 33.95
CA VAL A 660 -23.91 3.94 33.40
C VAL A 660 -24.12 2.50 32.97
N THR A 661 -25.07 1.81 33.59
CA THR A 661 -25.40 0.42 33.25
C THR A 661 -26.61 0.34 32.32
N THR A 662 -26.75 -0.79 31.63
CA THR A 662 -27.94 -1.16 30.87
C THR A 662 -28.22 -2.65 31.07
N LYS A 663 -29.45 -3.10 30.78
CA LYS A 663 -29.79 -4.54 30.79
C LYS A 663 -29.05 -5.31 29.68
N VAL A 664 -28.78 -6.58 29.92
CA VAL A 664 -28.18 -7.49 28.94
C VAL A 664 -29.25 -8.03 27.98
N PRO A 665 -29.10 -7.92 26.65
CA PRO A 665 -30.04 -8.49 25.68
C PRO A 665 -30.24 -10.00 25.90
N GLY A 666 -31.49 -10.42 26.06
CA GLY A 666 -31.85 -11.81 26.34
C GLY A 666 -31.77 -12.25 27.80
N ASN A 667 -31.37 -11.37 28.74
CA ASN A 667 -31.47 -11.63 30.18
C ASN A 667 -31.85 -10.35 30.96
N GLU A 668 -33.16 -10.17 31.20
CA GLU A 668 -33.71 -9.01 31.90
C GLU A 668 -33.27 -8.82 33.36
N THR A 669 -32.55 -9.80 33.94
CA THR A 669 -32.05 -9.78 35.32
C THR A 669 -30.55 -9.47 35.44
N ALA A 670 -29.84 -9.35 34.31
CA ALA A 670 -28.41 -9.03 34.28
C ALA A 670 -28.18 -7.60 33.79
N GLU A 671 -27.31 -6.86 34.49
CA GLU A 671 -26.84 -5.53 34.10
C GLU A 671 -25.39 -5.59 33.59
N GLN A 672 -25.06 -4.70 32.66
CA GLN A 672 -23.71 -4.51 32.12
C GLN A 672 -23.36 -3.02 32.08
N VAL A 673 -22.09 -2.67 32.33
CA VAL A 673 -21.61 -1.28 32.26
C VAL A 673 -21.46 -0.86 30.80
N LEU A 674 -22.22 0.14 30.39
CA LEU A 674 -22.20 0.70 29.03
C LEU A 674 -21.18 1.82 28.89
N TYR A 675 -21.14 2.73 29.88
CA TYR A 675 -20.23 3.88 29.90
C TYR A 675 -19.54 4.07 31.26
N GLU A 676 -18.29 4.55 31.20
CA GLU A 676 -17.61 5.25 32.29
C GLU A 676 -17.66 6.75 32.00
N VAL A 677 -18.03 7.57 32.99
CA VAL A 677 -18.29 9.00 32.80
C VAL A 677 -17.59 9.82 33.89
N THR A 678 -16.81 10.82 33.48
CA THR A 678 -16.17 11.80 34.38
C THR A 678 -16.69 13.19 34.08
N VAL A 679 -17.19 13.89 35.10
CA VAL A 679 -17.66 15.29 35.02
C VAL A 679 -16.74 16.21 35.78
N ASN A 680 -16.24 17.26 35.13
CA ASN A 680 -15.50 18.34 35.78
C ASN A 680 -16.47 19.26 36.53
N LYS A 681 -16.29 19.41 37.85
CA LYS A 681 -17.19 20.16 38.75
C LYS A 681 -17.09 21.68 38.62
N ILE A 682 -16.08 22.20 37.92
CA ILE A 682 -15.85 23.62 37.70
C ILE A 682 -16.44 24.03 36.34
N THR A 683 -16.14 23.28 35.28
CA THR A 683 -16.57 23.62 33.91
C THR A 683 -17.87 22.96 33.47
N GLY A 684 -18.26 21.85 34.09
CA GLY A 684 -19.36 21.00 33.64
C GLY A 684 -19.04 20.17 32.40
N GLU A 685 -17.79 20.18 31.95
CA GLU A 685 -17.30 19.30 30.88
C GLU A 685 -17.38 17.85 31.32
N THR A 686 -18.00 17.02 30.49
CA THR A 686 -18.30 15.62 30.75
C THR A 686 -17.67 14.74 29.68
N VAL A 687 -16.83 13.81 30.14
CA VAL A 687 -16.13 12.84 29.30
C VAL A 687 -16.79 11.49 29.50
N GLN A 688 -17.53 11.03 28.49
CA GLN A 688 -18.16 9.71 28.44
C GLN A 688 -17.32 8.76 27.58
N LYS A 689 -16.99 7.58 28.11
CA LYS A 689 -16.23 6.54 27.42
C LYS A 689 -17.04 5.26 27.31
N ARG A 690 -17.19 4.72 26.09
CA ARG A 690 -17.78 3.38 25.86
C ARG A 690 -16.92 2.27 26.42
N VAL A 691 -17.56 1.29 27.06
CA VAL A 691 -16.87 0.15 27.68
C VAL A 691 -17.00 -1.14 26.87
N LEU A 692 -18.14 -1.37 26.20
CA LEU A 692 -18.48 -2.68 25.61
C LEU A 692 -18.09 -2.86 24.13
N THR A 693 -17.84 -1.78 23.40
CA THR A 693 -17.72 -1.82 21.92
C THR A 693 -16.37 -1.32 21.41
N ASP A 694 -16.23 -0.02 21.19
CA ASP A 694 -15.12 0.60 20.43
C ASP A 694 -14.14 1.42 21.31
N GLY A 695 -14.42 1.54 22.61
CA GLY A 695 -13.65 2.39 23.52
C GLY A 695 -13.80 3.90 23.26
N LYS A 696 -14.73 4.32 22.38
CA LYS A 696 -14.88 5.70 21.92
C LYS A 696 -15.24 6.62 23.08
N THR A 697 -14.44 7.68 23.20
CA THR A 697 -14.63 8.77 24.15
C THR A 697 -15.33 9.93 23.47
N VAL A 698 -16.33 10.51 24.12
CA VAL A 698 -17.07 11.70 23.70
C VAL A 698 -17.03 12.71 24.83
N THR A 699 -16.66 13.95 24.51
CA THR A 699 -16.67 15.07 25.46
C THR A 699 -17.83 16.01 25.11
N PHE A 700 -18.64 16.38 26.10
CA PHE A 700 -19.78 17.29 25.94
C PHE A 700 -20.01 18.12 27.22
N LEU A 701 -20.75 19.22 27.12
CA LEU A 701 -21.17 20.02 28.28
C LEU A 701 -22.53 19.51 28.79
N LEU A 702 -22.57 19.04 30.04
CA LEU A 702 -23.75 18.38 30.62
C LEU A 702 -24.95 19.31 30.84
N TRP A 703 -24.72 20.63 30.91
CA TRP A 703 -25.77 21.64 31.07
C TRP A 703 -26.28 22.23 29.75
N GLU A 704 -25.65 21.90 28.62
CA GLU A 704 -26.06 22.38 27.29
C GLU A 704 -26.85 21.33 26.47
N ASN A 705 -27.09 20.12 27.03
CA ASN A 705 -27.74 18.99 26.36
C ASN A 705 -29.00 18.46 27.10
#